data_AF-A0A1I8EZB9-F1
#
_entry.id   AF-A0A1I8EZB9-F1
#
_cell.length_a   1.000
_cell.length_b   1.000
_cell.length_c   1.000
_cell.angle_alpha   90.00
_cell.angle_beta   90.00
_cell.angle_gamma   90.00
#
_symmetry.space_group_name_H-M   'P 1'
#
loop_
_entity.id
_entity.type
_entity.pdbx_description
1 polymer ?
#
loop_
_entity_poly.entity_id
_entity_poly.type
_entity_poly.pdbx_seq_one_letter_code
_entity_poly.pdbx_strand_id
1 'polypeptide(L)'
;MIRTLTSNSSAEQKELDRRRLEAGFAETSKEIDHLNMRTMLELVWSHSEMFPLELLVACREKVHSIRSSLLTCRSLLQCRRDDLKRLWMENAQQKHVSTILAQIEGLNRLGSEVEAAMATSNYHLAANSLNEAGCFSLYLIISETTDLLFNGPFSNIDGLNQLRSQLLDLSKKLIEQIVNDITNHLIIWPFENHLVEIIKSLPENKVAESAECVGIMSQFNVKENFTVNSTYSIAARCAEDIHALCVFGRLSTTLRRFLHGSPAVFSRLIHTSANVVCVAFDGNQKGDEQNLAQFMQLVLNQFRSSYEAHIVMDAELKKLLQNDQTDLGEDVEMISLSENFWETTQAIIEDLVDKYIADDGSTSSLVMQKSNTSTVEKLILFRFDASACSLTTQSRQIFKQSLICPSSPWNIIALYPQLEHFCNEREAEMNGKPCRLRSYLDSFIVNVFIDQFKCRLEALVEQALNEQDAWRRVLGSCWNVYSICDQIGKLILAMDKYTERLSALWLLVIDEFSNSANNVYEKVVTFWKPTSEGKDSVVSNMSYEDGFKEKRKISAAWAVDEDISRLLKSLPNWFMVSCYEAASTPSVNTPSAFSPSGESESDVCYRNERESEILIGNLGTAKQLVRDELITDIEVIRSLACIHESLKWFCRRMRSLIEKLQESSRKAMRKCVVQLQRVDENGIVHQSEEHIAAALDSRLADLDAKADTCLLIIHLELRVHCFFHLLPLARVRPSLPHDELDNEVIDFGRDMAHFHQVLNTNLPPHKMKYLFDGLGHLSASIFIHSSQHMQKLNENGKKRVCRNIFAVQQRLSQLTGHRETQLKK
;
A
#
# COMPACT_ATOMS: atom_id res chain seq x y z
N MET A 1 -100.64 153.21 -11.55
CA MET A 1 -101.24 154.54 -11.72
C MET A 1 -100.96 155.41 -10.50
N ILE A 2 -99.77 156.03 -10.38
CA ILE A 2 -99.61 157.24 -9.56
C ILE A 2 -98.65 158.16 -10.33
N ARG A 3 -99.15 159.34 -10.72
CA ARG A 3 -98.44 160.49 -11.33
C ARG A 3 -98.36 160.67 -12.85
N THR A 4 -99.39 160.28 -13.59
CA THR A 4 -99.86 161.15 -14.70
C THR A 4 -101.38 161.15 -14.79
N LEU A 5 -102.00 161.51 -13.67
CA LEU A 5 -103.36 162.06 -13.61
C LEU A 5 -103.19 163.50 -13.15
N THR A 6 -103.31 164.49 -14.04
CA THR A 6 -103.85 165.84 -13.73
C THR A 6 -104.03 166.66 -15.01
N SER A 7 -105.03 166.32 -15.84
CA SER A 7 -105.97 167.29 -16.40
C SER A 7 -107.12 166.58 -17.14
N ASN A 8 -108.30 166.57 -16.51
CA ASN A 8 -109.64 166.26 -17.04
C ASN A 8 -109.98 164.85 -17.57
N SER A 9 -110.57 164.01 -16.71
CA SER A 9 -111.67 163.10 -17.09
C SER A 9 -112.51 162.68 -15.85
N SER A 10 -113.82 162.50 -16.06
CA SER A 10 -114.95 162.42 -15.11
C SER A 10 -114.82 161.37 -13.97
N ALA A 11 -115.49 161.63 -12.84
CA ALA A 11 -115.47 160.82 -11.61
C ALA A 11 -115.98 159.37 -11.78
N GLU A 12 -116.90 159.11 -12.72
CA GLU A 12 -117.37 157.74 -13.01
C GLU A 12 -116.29 156.86 -13.65
N GLN A 13 -115.38 157.45 -14.44
CA GLN A 13 -114.33 156.71 -15.13
C GLN A 13 -113.30 156.14 -14.13
N LYS A 14 -113.02 156.87 -13.05
CA LYS A 14 -112.09 156.43 -11.99
C LYS A 14 -112.62 155.25 -11.19
N GLU A 15 -113.93 155.19 -10.93
CA GLU A 15 -114.52 154.09 -10.16
C GLU A 15 -114.60 152.80 -11.00
N LEU A 16 -114.82 152.91 -12.31
CA LEU A 16 -114.79 151.76 -13.23
C LEU A 16 -113.37 151.19 -13.38
N ASP A 17 -112.37 152.06 -13.52
CA ASP A 17 -110.96 151.64 -13.59
C ASP A 17 -110.47 151.05 -12.25
N ARG A 18 -110.94 151.56 -11.10
CA ARG A 18 -110.63 150.97 -9.78
C ARG A 18 -111.12 149.53 -9.68
N ARG A 19 -112.38 149.26 -10.03
CA ARG A 19 -112.95 147.89 -9.97
C ARG A 19 -112.25 146.94 -10.95
N ARG A 20 -111.86 147.44 -12.13
CA ARG A 20 -111.14 146.65 -13.14
C ARG A 20 -109.73 146.28 -12.66
N LEU A 21 -109.03 147.20 -12.00
CA LEU A 21 -107.72 146.95 -11.40
C LEU A 21 -107.80 146.03 -10.17
N GLU A 22 -108.80 146.18 -9.30
CA GLU A 22 -108.99 145.29 -8.14
C GLU A 22 -109.29 143.84 -8.55
N ALA A 23 -110.10 143.63 -9.60
CA ALA A 23 -110.34 142.30 -10.17
C ALA A 23 -109.06 141.69 -10.77
N GLY A 24 -108.29 142.48 -11.54
CA GLY A 24 -107.04 142.02 -12.16
C GLY A 24 -105.94 141.66 -11.14
N PHE A 25 -105.86 142.37 -10.02
CA PHE A 25 -104.90 142.04 -8.94
C PHE A 25 -105.30 140.78 -8.17
N ALA A 26 -106.60 140.54 -7.94
CA ALA A 26 -107.06 139.33 -7.25
C ALA A 26 -106.85 138.07 -8.10
N GLU A 27 -107.01 138.17 -9.41
CA GLU A 27 -106.79 137.06 -10.36
C GLU A 27 -105.29 136.73 -10.48
N THR A 28 -104.43 137.74 -10.65
CA THR A 28 -102.98 137.54 -10.73
C THR A 28 -102.36 137.02 -9.42
N SER A 29 -102.87 137.39 -8.26
CA SER A 29 -102.40 136.85 -6.97
C SER A 29 -102.70 135.35 -6.82
N LYS A 30 -103.89 134.90 -7.27
CA LYS A 30 -104.24 133.47 -7.23
C LYS A 30 -103.39 132.64 -8.19
N GLU A 31 -103.07 133.19 -9.36
CA GLU A 31 -102.20 132.54 -10.36
C GLU A 31 -100.78 132.31 -9.81
N ILE A 32 -100.23 133.30 -9.08
CA ILE A 32 -98.89 133.23 -8.48
C ILE A 32 -98.83 132.20 -7.33
N ASP A 33 -99.84 132.17 -6.46
CA ASP A 33 -99.90 131.19 -5.36
C ASP A 33 -99.99 129.75 -5.89
N HIS A 34 -100.73 129.54 -7.00
CA HIS A 34 -100.80 128.24 -7.66
C HIS A 34 -99.47 127.83 -8.33
N LEU A 35 -98.74 128.78 -8.92
CA LEU A 35 -97.45 128.51 -9.55
C LEU A 35 -96.38 128.14 -8.50
N ASN A 36 -96.34 128.87 -7.38
CA ASN A 36 -95.31 128.67 -6.36
C ASN A 36 -95.44 127.33 -5.62
N MET A 37 -96.67 126.89 -5.34
CA MET A 37 -96.92 125.55 -4.78
C MET A 37 -96.47 124.43 -5.73
N ARG A 38 -96.65 124.62 -7.04
CA ARG A 38 -96.23 123.65 -8.05
C ARG A 38 -94.70 123.54 -8.15
N THR A 39 -93.98 124.66 -8.11
CA THR A 39 -92.51 124.65 -8.21
C THR A 39 -91.85 124.09 -6.95
N MET A 40 -92.42 124.31 -5.75
CA MET A 40 -91.96 123.70 -4.49
C MET A 40 -92.12 122.17 -4.51
N LEU A 41 -93.26 121.68 -5.01
CA LEU A 41 -93.52 120.23 -5.13
C LEU A 41 -92.58 119.56 -6.15
N GLU A 42 -92.30 120.19 -7.29
CA GLU A 42 -91.37 119.66 -8.29
C GLU A 42 -89.91 119.60 -7.80
N LEU A 43 -89.46 120.57 -6.98
CA LEU A 43 -88.11 120.56 -6.36
C LEU A 43 -87.95 119.46 -5.30
N VAL A 44 -89.00 119.18 -4.52
CA VAL A 44 -89.00 118.10 -3.51
C VAL A 44 -89.07 116.72 -4.18
N TRP A 45 -89.85 116.57 -5.25
CA TRP A 45 -89.91 115.33 -6.04
C TRP A 45 -88.57 115.01 -6.71
N SER A 46 -87.94 116.01 -7.36
CA SER A 46 -86.66 115.83 -8.05
C SER A 46 -85.48 115.56 -7.10
N HIS A 47 -85.49 116.05 -5.86
CA HIS A 47 -84.50 115.65 -4.84
C HIS A 47 -84.73 114.24 -4.28
N SER A 48 -85.95 113.70 -4.35
CA SER A 48 -86.24 112.33 -3.89
C SER A 48 -85.94 111.25 -4.94
N GLU A 49 -85.96 111.59 -6.23
CA GLU A 49 -85.62 110.66 -7.33
C GLU A 49 -84.12 110.61 -7.66
N MET A 50 -83.32 111.57 -7.18
CA MET A 50 -81.87 111.50 -7.35
C MET A 50 -81.24 110.63 -6.25
N PHE A 51 -81.16 109.32 -6.52
CA PHE A 51 -80.36 108.29 -5.84
C PHE A 51 -80.03 108.56 -4.35
N PRO A 52 -80.65 107.87 -3.36
CA PRO A 52 -80.25 108.05 -1.98
C PRO A 52 -78.79 107.59 -1.83
N LEU A 53 -77.91 108.49 -1.38
CA LEU A 53 -76.51 108.19 -1.09
C LEU A 53 -76.37 106.93 -0.20
N GLU A 54 -77.38 106.64 0.62
CA GLU A 54 -77.48 105.42 1.43
C GLU A 54 -77.44 104.12 0.60
N LEU A 55 -78.04 104.06 -0.59
CA LEU A 55 -77.99 102.86 -1.45
C LEU A 55 -76.61 102.65 -2.06
N LEU A 56 -75.89 103.74 -2.39
CA LEU A 56 -74.52 103.68 -2.90
C LEU A 56 -73.52 103.30 -1.79
N VAL A 57 -73.72 103.81 -0.58
CA VAL A 57 -72.95 103.41 0.62
C VAL A 57 -73.26 101.97 1.00
N ALA A 58 -74.54 101.56 1.04
CA ALA A 58 -74.94 100.18 1.33
C ALA A 58 -74.46 99.18 0.26
N CYS A 59 -74.47 99.56 -1.02
CA CYS A 59 -73.87 98.75 -2.09
C CYS A 59 -72.34 98.67 -1.93
N ARG A 60 -71.66 99.76 -1.58
CA ARG A 60 -70.21 99.77 -1.32
C ARG A 60 -69.85 98.92 -0.11
N GLU A 61 -70.64 98.98 0.97
CA GLU A 61 -70.49 98.14 2.17
C GLU A 61 -70.79 96.68 1.87
N LYS A 62 -71.84 96.37 1.10
CA LYS A 62 -72.10 94.99 0.63
C LYS A 62 -70.96 94.46 -0.23
N VAL A 63 -70.43 95.26 -1.16
CA VAL A 63 -69.28 94.85 -1.99
C VAL A 63 -68.03 94.66 -1.14
N HIS A 64 -67.78 95.53 -0.15
CA HIS A 64 -66.68 95.34 0.81
C HIS A 64 -66.87 94.10 1.68
N SER A 65 -68.08 93.84 2.17
CA SER A 65 -68.43 92.67 2.97
C SER A 65 -68.32 91.37 2.17
N ILE A 66 -68.81 91.34 0.93
CA ILE A 66 -68.66 90.22 0.00
C ILE A 66 -67.18 90.01 -0.34
N ARG A 67 -66.43 91.08 -0.60
CA ARG A 67 -64.99 91.00 -0.87
C ARG A 67 -64.21 90.48 0.36
N SER A 68 -64.55 90.96 1.56
CA SER A 68 -63.97 90.49 2.82
C SER A 68 -64.32 89.01 3.07
N SER A 69 -65.58 88.63 2.85
CA SER A 69 -66.04 87.24 2.96
C SER A 69 -65.35 86.33 1.94
N LEU A 70 -65.17 86.77 0.69
CA LEU A 70 -64.43 86.04 -0.35
C LEU A 70 -62.95 85.91 -0.02
N LEU A 71 -62.32 86.95 0.54
CA LEU A 71 -60.93 86.89 1.03
C LEU A 71 -60.79 85.90 2.19
N THR A 72 -61.76 85.90 3.11
CA THR A 72 -61.81 84.97 4.24
C THR A 72 -62.01 83.53 3.74
N CYS A 73 -62.96 83.29 2.84
CA CYS A 73 -63.16 82.00 2.18
C CYS A 73 -61.91 81.54 1.41
N ARG A 74 -61.23 82.45 0.69
CA ARG A 74 -59.96 82.14 0.03
C ARG A 74 -58.90 81.72 1.04
N SER A 75 -58.77 82.41 2.18
CA SER A 75 -57.81 82.05 3.23
C SER A 75 -58.13 80.69 3.87
N LEU A 76 -59.42 80.39 4.11
CA LEU A 76 -59.87 79.11 4.66
C LEU A 76 -59.67 77.97 3.67
N LEU A 77 -59.97 78.17 2.39
CA LEU A 77 -59.68 77.22 1.33
C LEU A 77 -58.18 77.00 1.15
N GLN A 78 -57.36 78.04 1.36
CA GLN A 78 -55.91 77.92 1.34
C GLN A 78 -55.41 77.09 2.52
N CYS A 79 -55.90 77.33 3.75
CA CYS A 79 -55.62 76.46 4.90
C CYS A 79 -56.04 75.01 4.65
N ARG A 80 -57.25 74.78 4.10
CA ARG A 80 -57.73 73.42 3.77
C ARG A 80 -56.88 72.74 2.69
N ARG A 81 -56.40 73.49 1.69
CA ARG A 81 -55.49 72.98 0.67
C ARG A 81 -54.14 72.61 1.29
N ASP A 82 -53.62 73.44 2.18
CA ASP A 82 -52.34 73.21 2.84
C ASP A 82 -52.43 72.04 3.83
N ASP A 83 -53.56 71.87 4.53
CA ASP A 83 -53.89 70.67 5.31
C ASP A 83 -53.97 69.41 4.43
N LEU A 84 -54.63 69.50 3.27
CA LEU A 84 -54.74 68.36 2.34
C LEU A 84 -53.36 67.98 1.79
N LYS A 85 -52.51 68.96 1.49
CA LYS A 85 -51.11 68.72 1.09
C LYS A 85 -50.32 68.06 2.21
N ARG A 86 -50.47 68.51 3.45
CA ARG A 86 -49.83 67.89 4.62
C ARG A 86 -50.28 66.44 4.79
N LEU A 87 -51.59 66.18 4.78
CA LEU A 87 -52.13 64.82 4.89
C LEU A 87 -51.72 63.93 3.71
N TRP A 88 -51.61 64.48 2.50
CA TRP A 88 -51.12 63.74 1.34
C TRP A 88 -49.64 63.38 1.48
N MET A 89 -48.80 64.31 1.96
CA MET A 89 -47.39 64.04 2.27
C MET A 89 -47.23 63.02 3.39
N GLU A 90 -48.02 63.12 4.46
CA GLU A 90 -48.06 62.13 5.55
C GLU A 90 -48.51 60.75 5.04
N ASN A 91 -49.52 60.67 4.16
CA ASN A 91 -49.96 59.41 3.56
C ASN A 91 -48.88 58.81 2.64
N ALA A 92 -48.21 59.63 1.84
CA ALA A 92 -47.10 59.20 0.99
C ALA A 92 -45.93 58.64 1.82
N GLN A 93 -45.60 59.31 2.94
CA GLN A 93 -44.59 58.84 3.89
C GLN A 93 -45.01 57.53 4.56
N GLN A 94 -46.25 57.41 5.04
CA GLN A 94 -46.77 56.18 5.66
C GLN A 94 -46.78 55.00 4.69
N LYS A 95 -47.16 55.22 3.42
CA LYS A 95 -47.07 54.19 2.38
C LYS A 95 -45.63 53.73 2.17
N HIS A 96 -44.69 54.67 2.10
CA HIS A 96 -43.27 54.34 1.97
C HIS A 96 -42.74 53.55 3.17
N VAL A 97 -43.07 53.97 4.40
CA VAL A 97 -42.71 53.25 5.64
C VAL A 97 -43.31 51.84 5.65
N SER A 98 -44.56 51.67 5.22
CA SER A 98 -45.20 50.35 5.13
C SER A 98 -44.50 49.45 4.13
N THR A 99 -44.05 49.97 2.98
CA THR A 99 -43.27 49.21 2.00
C THR A 99 -41.93 48.77 2.59
N ILE A 100 -41.24 49.66 3.31
CA ILE A 100 -39.98 49.34 3.99
C ILE A 100 -40.16 48.26 5.05
N LEU A 101 -41.20 48.38 5.90
CA LEU A 101 -41.46 47.39 6.96
C LEU A 101 -41.78 46.01 6.39
N ALA A 102 -42.54 45.94 5.29
CA ALA A 102 -42.82 44.68 4.61
C ALA A 102 -41.55 44.02 4.04
N GLN A 103 -40.60 44.82 3.54
CA GLN A 103 -39.30 44.31 3.07
C GLN A 103 -38.43 43.80 4.23
N ILE A 104 -38.42 44.48 5.38
CA ILE A 104 -37.69 44.03 6.58
C ILE A 104 -38.29 42.75 7.15
N GLU A 105 -39.62 42.63 7.18
CA GLU A 105 -40.32 41.42 7.63
C GLU A 105 -40.01 40.22 6.72
N GLY A 106 -39.93 40.45 5.40
CA GLY A 106 -39.49 39.44 4.43
C GLY A 106 -38.06 38.94 4.69
N LEU A 107 -37.12 39.84 4.99
CA LEU A 107 -35.73 39.49 5.32
C LEU A 107 -35.61 38.72 6.65
N ASN A 108 -36.45 39.03 7.63
CA ASN A 108 -36.45 38.30 8.90
C ASN A 108 -37.03 36.89 8.75
N ARG A 109 -38.07 36.73 7.92
CA ARG A 109 -38.63 35.40 7.60
C ARG A 109 -37.62 34.52 6.86
N LEU A 110 -36.82 35.11 5.98
CA LEU A 110 -35.77 34.43 5.23
C LEU A 110 -34.79 33.67 6.13
N GLY A 111 -34.38 34.25 7.27
CA GLY A 111 -33.49 33.58 8.22
C GLY A 111 -34.03 32.23 8.68
N SER A 112 -35.32 32.16 9.01
CA SER A 112 -35.98 30.91 9.42
C SER A 112 -36.20 29.92 8.26
N GLU A 113 -36.45 30.42 7.05
CA GLU A 113 -36.61 29.59 5.85
C GLU A 113 -35.28 28.91 5.47
N VAL A 114 -34.17 29.64 5.57
CA VAL A 114 -32.81 29.12 5.32
C VAL A 114 -32.44 28.08 6.37
N GLU A 115 -32.74 28.29 7.65
CA GLU A 115 -32.52 27.29 8.70
C GLU A 115 -33.34 26.02 8.49
N ALA A 116 -34.60 26.13 8.05
CA ALA A 116 -35.42 24.97 7.73
C ALA A 116 -34.93 24.22 6.48
N ALA A 117 -34.46 24.94 5.46
CA ALA A 117 -33.86 24.34 4.26
C ALA A 117 -32.54 23.63 4.57
N MET A 118 -31.69 24.22 5.43
CA MET A 118 -30.48 23.58 5.96
C MET A 118 -30.79 22.30 6.73
N ALA A 119 -31.85 22.29 7.54
CA ALA A 119 -32.26 21.09 8.28
C ALA A 119 -32.77 19.95 7.38
N THR A 120 -33.23 20.26 6.17
CA THR A 120 -33.72 19.27 5.19
C THR A 120 -32.67 18.91 4.12
N SER A 121 -31.41 19.34 4.30
CA SER A 121 -30.30 19.14 3.35
C SER A 121 -30.56 19.68 1.94
N ASN A 122 -31.49 20.64 1.80
CA ASN A 122 -31.80 21.26 0.51
C ASN A 122 -30.98 22.54 0.35
N TYR A 123 -29.66 22.41 0.23
CA TYR A 123 -28.74 23.56 0.22
C TYR A 123 -28.92 24.47 -1.00
N HIS A 124 -29.35 23.93 -2.14
CA HIS A 124 -29.63 24.73 -3.33
C HIS A 124 -30.79 25.72 -3.08
N LEU A 125 -31.86 25.29 -2.42
CA LEU A 125 -32.97 26.19 -2.05
C LEU A 125 -32.51 27.23 -1.03
N ALA A 126 -31.75 26.81 0.00
CA ALA A 126 -31.19 27.73 0.99
C ALA A 126 -30.29 28.81 0.35
N ALA A 127 -29.44 28.40 -0.60
CA ALA A 127 -28.54 29.29 -1.33
C ALA A 127 -29.31 30.26 -2.25
N ASN A 128 -30.32 29.77 -2.97
CA ASN A 128 -31.16 30.62 -3.81
C ASN A 128 -31.96 31.63 -3.00
N SER A 129 -32.54 31.23 -1.86
CA SER A 129 -33.22 32.16 -0.96
C SER A 129 -32.28 33.26 -0.45
N LEU A 130 -31.04 32.92 -0.09
CA LEU A 130 -30.02 33.92 0.29
C LEU A 130 -29.60 34.82 -0.87
N ASN A 131 -29.55 34.29 -2.10
CA ASN A 131 -29.21 35.05 -3.30
C ASN A 131 -30.34 36.03 -3.70
N GLU A 132 -31.59 35.55 -3.75
CA GLU A 132 -32.78 36.35 -4.06
C GLU A 132 -32.99 37.51 -3.07
N ALA A 133 -32.55 37.36 -1.82
CA ALA A 133 -32.56 38.42 -0.83
C ALA A 133 -31.56 39.56 -1.12
N GLY A 134 -30.82 39.51 -2.23
CA GLY A 134 -29.89 40.55 -2.66
C GLY A 134 -28.54 40.50 -1.93
N CYS A 135 -28.19 39.33 -1.37
CA CYS A 135 -26.89 39.15 -0.73
C CYS A 135 -25.77 38.98 -1.79
N PHE A 136 -26.05 38.37 -2.95
CA PHE A 136 -25.01 38.02 -3.94
C PHE A 136 -25.49 37.90 -5.40
N SER A 137 -26.23 38.88 -5.95
CA SER A 137 -26.49 38.86 -7.40
C SER A 137 -25.33 39.43 -8.21
N LEU A 138 -24.54 38.48 -8.75
CA LEU A 138 -23.82 38.42 -10.03
C LEU A 138 -22.82 39.54 -10.44
N TYR A 139 -21.54 39.13 -10.41
CA TYR A 139 -20.39 39.65 -11.18
C TYR A 139 -19.74 40.98 -10.74
N LEU A 140 -18.84 40.93 -9.76
CA LEU A 140 -17.45 41.44 -9.88
C LEU A 140 -16.66 41.17 -8.58
N ILE A 141 -15.75 40.20 -8.63
CA ILE A 141 -14.58 40.21 -7.75
C ILE A 141 -13.63 41.20 -8.40
N ILE A 142 -13.55 42.43 -7.88
CA ILE A 142 -12.39 43.35 -7.86
C ILE A 142 -12.96 44.75 -7.55
N SER A 143 -12.42 45.34 -6.49
CA SER A 143 -12.66 46.71 -6.01
C SER A 143 -14.03 47.03 -5.42
N GLU A 144 -13.96 47.60 -4.22
CA GLU A 144 -14.92 48.44 -3.51
C GLU A 144 -16.28 48.70 -4.23
N THR A 145 -17.38 48.43 -3.52
CA THR A 145 -18.82 48.68 -3.81
C THR A 145 -19.63 47.51 -4.40
N THR A 146 -20.56 46.92 -3.62
CA THR A 146 -21.54 45.91 -4.13
C THR A 146 -22.83 45.91 -3.30
N ASP A 147 -23.89 46.50 -3.87
CA ASP A 147 -24.91 47.21 -3.09
C ASP A 147 -26.34 47.03 -3.56
N LEU A 148 -27.10 46.31 -2.75
CA LEU A 148 -28.55 46.51 -2.63
C LEU A 148 -29.02 46.38 -1.17
N LEU A 149 -28.37 45.54 -0.36
CA LEU A 149 -28.49 45.53 1.11
C LEU A 149 -27.39 46.31 1.83
N PHE A 150 -26.20 46.46 1.22
CA PHE A 150 -25.04 47.12 1.82
C PHE A 150 -24.85 48.60 1.40
N ASN A 151 -25.03 49.03 0.13
CA ASN A 151 -25.19 50.46 -0.25
C ASN A 151 -26.51 50.82 -1.00
N GLY A 152 -27.53 49.95 -0.97
CA GLY A 152 -28.91 50.31 -1.40
C GLY A 152 -29.63 51.20 -0.37
N PRO A 153 -30.94 51.52 -0.52
CA PRO A 153 -31.67 52.50 0.32
C PRO A 153 -31.72 52.19 1.83
N PHE A 154 -31.24 51.00 2.24
CA PHE A 154 -31.18 50.53 3.62
C PHE A 154 -29.78 50.53 4.24
N SER A 155 -28.75 50.92 3.48
CA SER A 155 -27.34 50.94 3.90
C SER A 155 -27.09 51.72 5.18
N ASN A 156 -27.64 52.93 5.23
CA ASN A 156 -27.47 53.90 6.33
C ASN A 156 -28.34 53.62 7.57
N ILE A 157 -29.02 52.47 7.65
CA ILE A 157 -29.87 52.11 8.79
C ILE A 157 -29.08 51.22 9.76
N ASP A 158 -28.55 51.81 10.83
CA ASP A 158 -27.76 51.10 11.85
C ASP A 158 -28.52 49.96 12.54
N GLY A 159 -29.85 50.07 12.65
CA GLY A 159 -30.71 49.03 13.25
C GLY A 159 -30.74 47.69 12.50
N LEU A 160 -30.31 47.67 11.23
CA LEU A 160 -30.26 46.44 10.40
C LEU A 160 -28.90 45.72 10.46
N ASN A 161 -27.91 46.24 11.18
CA ASN A 161 -26.59 45.63 11.30
C ASN A 161 -26.63 44.25 11.97
N GLN A 162 -27.51 44.06 12.97
CA GLN A 162 -27.67 42.76 13.63
C GLN A 162 -28.19 41.70 12.64
N LEU A 163 -29.17 42.06 11.80
CA LEU A 163 -29.73 41.16 10.79
C LEU A 163 -28.71 40.83 9.69
N ARG A 164 -27.90 41.83 9.27
CA ARG A 164 -26.77 41.61 8.34
C ARG A 164 -25.75 40.64 8.92
N SER A 165 -25.37 40.79 10.19
CA SER A 165 -24.45 39.86 10.86
C SER A 165 -25.04 38.45 10.92
N GLN A 166 -26.33 38.33 11.26
CA GLN A 166 -27.03 37.04 11.32
C GLN A 166 -27.07 36.34 9.95
N LEU A 167 -27.36 37.07 8.87
CA LEU A 167 -27.35 36.53 7.50
C LEU A 167 -25.93 36.12 7.06
N LEU A 168 -24.91 36.90 7.40
CA LEU A 168 -23.51 36.54 7.15
C LEU A 168 -23.11 35.28 7.93
N ASP A 169 -23.52 35.16 9.19
CA ASP A 169 -23.23 33.98 10.01
C ASP A 169 -24.00 32.74 9.51
N LEU A 170 -25.24 32.89 9.06
CA LEU A 170 -26.00 31.84 8.38
C LEU A 170 -25.31 31.40 7.09
N SER A 171 -24.79 32.33 6.29
CA SER A 171 -24.05 32.01 5.07
C SER A 171 -22.77 31.20 5.36
N LYS A 172 -22.04 31.56 6.43
CA LYS A 172 -20.85 30.81 6.87
C LYS A 172 -21.22 29.41 7.34
N LYS A 173 -22.27 29.28 8.17
CA LYS A 173 -22.79 27.99 8.64
C LYS A 173 -23.22 27.09 7.49
N LEU A 174 -23.89 27.64 6.48
CA LEU A 174 -24.30 26.91 5.30
C LEU A 174 -23.09 26.37 4.51
N ILE A 175 -22.08 27.20 4.26
CA ILE A 175 -20.84 26.76 3.60
C ILE A 175 -20.13 25.68 4.42
N GLU A 176 -20.08 25.81 5.75
CA GLU A 176 -19.50 24.80 6.64
C GLU A 176 -20.28 23.47 6.60
N GLN A 177 -21.61 23.53 6.54
CA GLN A 177 -22.44 22.34 6.36
C GLN A 177 -22.20 21.68 5.01
N ILE A 178 -22.13 22.45 3.91
CA ILE A 178 -21.82 21.91 2.58
C ILE A 178 -20.44 21.24 2.56
N VAL A 179 -19.41 21.86 3.16
CA VAL A 179 -18.07 21.24 3.27
C VAL A 179 -18.12 19.95 4.07
N ASN A 180 -18.87 19.92 5.17
CA ASN A 180 -19.06 18.71 5.96
C ASN A 180 -19.80 17.62 5.16
N ASP A 181 -20.80 17.99 4.36
CA ASP A 181 -21.57 17.02 3.56
C ASP A 181 -20.74 16.45 2.41
N ILE A 182 -19.98 17.29 1.71
CA ILE A 182 -18.98 16.85 0.73
C ILE A 182 -17.98 15.89 1.40
N THR A 183 -17.48 16.22 2.59
CA THR A 183 -16.57 15.35 3.34
C THR A 183 -17.24 14.02 3.73
N ASN A 184 -18.52 14.07 4.12
CA ASN A 184 -19.28 12.88 4.47
C ASN A 184 -19.47 11.95 3.27
N HIS A 185 -19.91 12.48 2.14
CA HIS A 185 -20.22 11.72 0.94
C HIS A 185 -18.98 11.16 0.25
N LEU A 186 -17.89 11.95 0.19
CA LEU A 186 -16.69 11.56 -0.55
C LEU A 186 -15.67 10.75 0.26
N ILE A 187 -15.59 10.97 1.58
CA ILE A 187 -14.54 10.39 2.42
C ILE A 187 -15.13 9.50 3.52
N ILE A 188 -15.98 10.05 4.39
CA ILE A 188 -16.39 9.33 5.61
C ILE A 188 -17.26 8.12 5.28
N TRP A 189 -18.28 8.28 4.42
CA TRP A 189 -19.22 7.21 4.12
C TRP A 189 -18.57 6.02 3.39
N PRO A 190 -17.70 6.22 2.37
CA PRO A 190 -16.93 5.12 1.78
C PRO A 190 -16.08 4.35 2.81
N PHE A 191 -15.48 5.03 3.80
CA PHE A 191 -14.69 4.38 4.84
C PHE A 191 -15.58 3.62 5.84
N GLU A 192 -16.64 4.25 6.35
CA GLU A 192 -17.57 3.66 7.32
C GLU A 192 -18.29 2.43 6.76
N ASN A 193 -18.68 2.44 5.47
CA ASN A 193 -19.38 1.30 4.86
C ASN A 193 -18.56 0.00 4.92
N HIS A 194 -17.26 0.06 4.65
CA HIS A 194 -16.37 -1.10 4.77
C HIS A 194 -16.22 -1.54 6.23
N LEU A 195 -16.21 -0.60 7.18
CA LEU A 195 -16.16 -0.93 8.61
C LEU A 195 -17.45 -1.57 9.08
N VAL A 196 -18.61 -1.15 8.59
CA VAL A 196 -19.91 -1.75 8.92
C VAL A 196 -19.97 -3.21 8.48
N GLU A 197 -19.44 -3.56 7.32
CA GLU A 197 -19.37 -4.95 6.85
C GLU A 197 -18.53 -5.81 7.82
N ILE A 198 -17.38 -5.30 8.26
CA ILE A 198 -16.53 -5.98 9.24
C ILE A 198 -17.24 -6.07 10.60
N ILE A 199 -17.83 -4.98 11.09
CA ILE A 199 -18.51 -4.93 12.39
C ILE A 199 -19.70 -5.90 12.43
N LYS A 200 -20.46 -6.02 11.33
CA LYS A 200 -21.55 -7.01 11.20
C LYS A 200 -21.07 -8.45 11.28
N SER A 201 -19.80 -8.71 10.92
CA SER A 201 -19.19 -10.05 11.02
C SER A 201 -18.66 -10.37 12.42
N LEU A 202 -18.58 -9.38 13.32
CA LEU A 202 -18.04 -9.56 14.68
C LEU A 202 -19.10 -10.07 15.67
N PRO A 203 -18.68 -10.83 16.72
CA PRO A 203 -19.58 -11.19 17.81
C PRO A 203 -20.11 -9.95 18.54
N GLU A 204 -21.42 -9.91 18.83
CA GLU A 204 -22.10 -8.77 19.46
C GLU A 204 -21.43 -8.30 20.77
N ASN A 205 -20.86 -9.23 21.55
CA ASN A 205 -20.14 -8.92 22.78
C ASN A 205 -18.91 -8.02 22.53
N LYS A 206 -18.11 -8.30 21.50
CA LYS A 206 -16.93 -7.51 21.15
C LYS A 206 -17.31 -6.14 20.60
N VAL A 207 -18.41 -6.09 19.84
CA VAL A 207 -18.94 -4.86 19.27
C VAL A 207 -19.40 -3.92 20.39
N ALA A 208 -20.03 -4.45 21.45
CA ALA A 208 -20.48 -3.67 22.60
C ALA A 208 -19.33 -3.13 23.47
N GLU A 209 -18.17 -3.81 23.49
CA GLU A 209 -16.99 -3.39 24.25
C GLU A 209 -16.22 -2.24 23.58
N SER A 210 -16.37 -2.06 22.27
CA SER A 210 -15.70 -1.01 21.49
C SER A 210 -16.60 0.22 21.28
N ALA A 211 -16.18 1.37 21.83
CA ALA A 211 -16.89 2.64 21.67
C ALA A 211 -16.96 3.08 20.19
N GLU A 212 -15.91 2.80 19.42
CA GLU A 212 -15.83 3.09 17.99
C GLU A 212 -16.81 2.24 17.17
N CYS A 213 -16.93 0.94 17.48
CA CYS A 213 -17.87 0.06 16.78
C CYS A 213 -19.33 0.46 17.06
N VAL A 214 -19.67 0.77 18.31
CA VAL A 214 -20.99 1.27 18.69
C VAL A 214 -21.30 2.60 18.01
N GLY A 215 -20.32 3.52 17.98
CA GLY A 215 -20.44 4.82 17.33
C GLY A 215 -20.80 4.68 15.84
N ILE A 216 -20.05 3.87 15.09
CA ILE A 216 -20.28 3.66 13.65
C ILE A 216 -21.65 3.02 13.39
N MET A 217 -22.02 1.98 14.16
CA MET A 217 -23.32 1.31 13.98
C MET A 217 -24.50 2.22 14.32
N SER A 218 -24.37 3.10 15.32
CA SER A 218 -25.42 4.06 15.66
C SER A 218 -25.67 5.08 14.53
N GLN A 219 -24.60 5.56 13.88
CA GLN A 219 -24.71 6.49 12.76
C GLN A 219 -25.25 5.81 11.51
N PHE A 220 -24.85 4.55 11.25
CA PHE A 220 -25.38 3.78 10.14
C PHE A 220 -26.89 3.54 10.27
N ASN A 221 -27.38 3.15 11.45
CA ASN A 221 -28.81 2.92 11.69
C ASN A 221 -29.66 4.20 11.48
N VAL A 222 -29.14 5.38 11.83
CA VAL A 222 -29.83 6.66 11.57
C VAL A 222 -29.88 6.97 10.06
N LYS A 223 -28.80 6.68 9.34
CA LYS A 223 -28.68 6.92 7.88
C LYS A 223 -29.51 5.91 7.06
N GLU A 224 -29.56 4.64 7.47
CA GLU A 224 -30.33 3.58 6.78
C GLU A 224 -31.83 3.89 6.78
N ASN A 225 -32.35 4.41 7.90
CA ASN A 225 -33.72 4.89 8.03
C ASN A 225 -34.07 6.05 7.07
N PHE A 226 -33.09 6.85 6.65
CA PHE A 226 -33.26 7.90 5.64
C PHE A 226 -33.25 7.33 4.20
N THR A 227 -32.41 6.33 3.94
CA THR A 227 -32.25 5.72 2.60
C THR A 227 -33.40 4.81 2.17
N VAL A 228 -34.18 4.25 3.10
CA VAL A 228 -35.36 3.41 2.75
C VAL A 228 -36.49 4.25 2.13
N ASN A 229 -36.49 5.57 2.33
CA ASN A 229 -37.56 6.48 1.86
C ASN A 229 -37.17 7.34 0.63
N SER A 230 -35.91 7.29 0.17
CA SER A 230 -35.40 8.06 -0.98
C SER A 230 -34.24 7.30 -1.62
N THR A 231 -34.23 7.15 -2.95
CA THR A 231 -33.08 6.58 -3.69
C THR A 231 -31.86 7.49 -3.54
N TYR A 232 -31.07 7.23 -2.51
CA TYR A 232 -29.83 7.96 -2.22
C TYR A 232 -28.84 7.77 -3.38
N SER A 233 -28.44 8.87 -4.00
CA SER A 233 -27.45 8.91 -5.07
C SER A 233 -26.37 9.93 -4.73
N ILE A 234 -25.12 9.48 -4.64
CA ILE A 234 -23.95 10.36 -4.42
C ILE A 234 -23.91 11.45 -5.50
N ALA A 235 -24.21 11.10 -6.75
CA ALA A 235 -24.22 12.05 -7.87
C ALA A 235 -25.27 13.15 -7.69
N ALA A 236 -26.47 12.81 -7.20
CA ALA A 236 -27.52 13.81 -6.95
C ALA A 236 -27.15 14.77 -5.82
N ARG A 237 -26.55 14.26 -4.74
CA ARG A 237 -26.09 15.08 -3.61
C ARG A 237 -24.89 15.96 -3.97
N CYS A 238 -23.92 15.40 -4.68
CA CYS A 238 -22.80 16.19 -5.22
C CYS A 238 -23.32 17.30 -6.14
N ALA A 239 -24.30 17.02 -7.01
CA ALA A 239 -24.89 18.04 -7.86
C ALA A 239 -25.57 19.15 -7.05
N GLU A 240 -26.36 18.81 -6.03
CA GLU A 240 -26.99 19.78 -5.13
C GLU A 240 -25.96 20.66 -4.40
N ASP A 241 -24.89 20.07 -3.87
CA ASP A 241 -23.79 20.78 -3.20
C ASP A 241 -23.07 21.72 -4.17
N ILE A 242 -22.73 21.24 -5.37
CA ILE A 242 -22.05 22.06 -6.38
C ILE A 242 -22.96 23.22 -6.81
N HIS A 243 -24.23 22.96 -7.10
CA HIS A 243 -25.18 24.01 -7.47
C HIS A 243 -25.32 25.06 -6.36
N ALA A 244 -25.40 24.66 -5.09
CA ALA A 244 -25.43 25.60 -3.97
C ALA A 244 -24.15 26.46 -3.91
N LEU A 245 -22.97 25.86 -4.13
CA LEU A 245 -21.69 26.60 -4.14
C LEU A 245 -21.53 27.53 -5.34
N CYS A 246 -22.10 27.18 -6.50
CA CYS A 246 -22.14 28.03 -7.69
C CYS A 246 -22.97 29.30 -7.42
N VAL A 247 -24.11 29.18 -6.74
CA VAL A 247 -24.95 30.32 -6.34
C VAL A 247 -24.19 31.31 -5.45
N PHE A 248 -23.24 30.82 -4.63
CA PHE A 248 -22.37 31.67 -3.82
C PHE A 248 -21.14 32.23 -4.56
N GLY A 249 -20.82 31.78 -5.77
CA GLY A 249 -19.58 32.13 -6.48
C GLY A 249 -18.31 31.69 -5.74
N ARG A 250 -18.39 30.69 -4.85
CA ARG A 250 -17.28 30.25 -3.96
C ARG A 250 -16.82 28.83 -4.20
N LEU A 251 -17.19 28.22 -5.33
CA LEU A 251 -16.89 26.83 -5.66
C LEU A 251 -15.39 26.49 -5.51
N SER A 252 -14.51 27.20 -6.22
CA SER A 252 -13.06 26.95 -6.21
C SER A 252 -12.44 27.11 -4.81
N THR A 253 -12.80 28.16 -4.09
CA THR A 253 -12.29 28.42 -2.72
C THR A 253 -12.72 27.36 -1.72
N THR A 254 -13.95 26.86 -1.85
CA THR A 254 -14.53 25.85 -0.94
C THR A 254 -13.94 24.48 -1.21
N LEU A 255 -13.79 24.10 -2.49
CA LEU A 255 -13.12 22.85 -2.88
C LEU A 255 -11.64 22.84 -2.46
N ARG A 256 -10.92 23.96 -2.56
CA ARG A 256 -9.55 24.08 -2.05
C ARG A 256 -9.48 23.94 -0.53
N ARG A 257 -10.45 24.51 0.22
CA ARG A 257 -10.56 24.33 1.67
C ARG A 257 -10.82 22.87 2.04
N PHE A 258 -11.69 22.18 1.29
CA PHE A 258 -11.94 20.74 1.45
C PHE A 258 -10.64 19.94 1.26
N LEU A 259 -9.96 20.11 0.12
CA LEU A 259 -8.71 19.41 -0.18
C LEU A 259 -7.63 19.59 0.90
N HIS A 260 -7.51 20.79 1.48
CA HIS A 260 -6.55 21.05 2.56
C HIS A 260 -6.93 20.35 3.88
N GLY A 261 -8.21 20.12 4.13
CA GLY A 261 -8.71 19.42 5.32
C GLY A 261 -8.70 17.88 5.20
N SER A 262 -8.74 17.34 3.98
CA SER A 262 -8.85 15.91 3.71
C SER A 262 -7.77 15.03 4.37
N PRO A 263 -6.47 15.38 4.39
CA PRO A 263 -5.42 14.53 5.00
C PRO A 263 -5.69 14.20 6.46
N ALA A 264 -6.11 15.19 7.26
CA ALA A 264 -6.39 14.99 8.68
C ALA A 264 -7.60 14.06 8.90
N VAL A 265 -8.59 14.14 8.01
CA VAL A 265 -9.77 13.26 8.05
C VAL A 265 -9.37 11.82 7.73
N PHE A 266 -8.56 11.59 6.68
CA PHE A 266 -8.06 10.26 6.35
C PHE A 266 -7.24 9.65 7.49
N SER A 267 -6.30 10.40 8.09
CA SER A 267 -5.50 9.89 9.21
C SER A 267 -6.38 9.48 10.40
N ARG A 268 -7.43 10.24 10.70
CA ARG A 268 -8.40 9.90 11.74
C ARG A 268 -9.18 8.62 11.40
N LEU A 269 -9.67 8.51 10.17
CA LEU A 269 -10.44 7.33 9.73
C LEU A 269 -9.58 6.06 9.68
N ILE A 270 -8.32 6.15 9.24
CA ILE A 270 -7.38 5.02 9.28
C ILE A 270 -7.13 4.58 10.73
N HIS A 271 -7.03 5.52 11.67
CA HIS A 271 -6.92 5.18 13.08
C HIS A 271 -8.17 4.45 13.59
N THR A 272 -9.38 4.92 13.24
CA THR A 272 -10.62 4.23 13.55
C THR A 272 -10.65 2.83 12.92
N SER A 273 -10.25 2.67 11.66
CA SER A 273 -10.15 1.37 10.99
C SER A 273 -9.19 0.44 11.75
N ALA A 274 -8.04 0.95 12.20
CA ALA A 274 -7.08 0.17 12.99
C ALA A 274 -7.67 -0.29 14.33
N ASN A 275 -8.41 0.58 15.04
CA ASN A 275 -9.04 0.23 16.30
C ASN A 275 -10.14 -0.84 16.12
N VAL A 276 -10.98 -0.72 15.09
CA VAL A 276 -12.02 -1.71 14.77
C VAL A 276 -11.39 -3.06 14.44
N VAL A 277 -10.31 -3.05 13.66
CA VAL A 277 -9.55 -4.27 13.33
C VAL A 277 -8.89 -4.86 14.58
N CYS A 278 -8.35 -4.06 15.49
CA CYS A 278 -7.81 -4.55 16.76
C CYS A 278 -8.89 -5.23 17.63
N VAL A 279 -10.11 -4.69 17.65
CA VAL A 279 -11.25 -5.28 18.39
C VAL A 279 -11.71 -6.60 17.77
N ALA A 280 -11.59 -6.76 16.45
CA ALA A 280 -11.83 -8.05 15.81
C ALA A 280 -10.92 -9.15 16.37
N PHE A 281 -9.68 -8.78 16.68
CA PHE A 281 -8.61 -9.66 17.12
C PHE A 281 -8.46 -9.68 18.66
N ASP A 282 -9.34 -10.39 19.38
CA ASP A 282 -9.12 -10.62 20.83
C ASP A 282 -7.93 -11.57 21.07
N GLY A 283 -7.05 -11.17 21.98
CA GLY A 283 -5.69 -11.70 22.14
C GLY A 283 -5.55 -13.17 22.49
N ASN A 284 -4.70 -13.86 21.72
CA ASN A 284 -3.74 -14.88 22.19
C ASN A 284 -2.81 -15.42 21.08
N GLN A 285 -2.94 -14.93 19.85
CA GLN A 285 -1.92 -15.08 18.82
C GLN A 285 -1.33 -13.71 18.58
N LYS A 286 -0.01 -13.63 18.50
CA LYS A 286 0.73 -12.38 18.24
C LYS A 286 0.09 -11.68 17.04
N GLY A 287 -0.01 -10.35 17.04
CA GLY A 287 -0.47 -9.60 15.87
C GLY A 287 0.36 -10.00 14.64
N ASP A 288 -0.23 -10.84 13.80
CA ASP A 288 0.48 -11.52 12.72
C ASP A 288 0.62 -10.61 11.49
N GLU A 289 1.63 -10.93 10.67
CA GLU A 289 1.80 -10.43 9.30
C GLU A 289 0.49 -10.51 8.48
N GLN A 290 -0.34 -11.53 8.73
CA GLN A 290 -1.64 -11.72 8.07
C GLN A 290 -2.67 -10.66 8.47
N ASN A 291 -2.72 -10.27 9.75
CA ASN A 291 -3.64 -9.25 10.24
C ASN A 291 -3.25 -7.87 9.69
N LEU A 292 -1.94 -7.62 9.57
CA LEU A 292 -1.42 -6.43 8.90
C LEU A 292 -1.81 -6.40 7.42
N ALA A 293 -1.69 -7.53 6.71
CA ALA A 293 -2.10 -7.62 5.31
C ALA A 293 -3.61 -7.37 5.12
N GLN A 294 -4.45 -7.93 6.01
CA GLN A 294 -5.90 -7.71 5.99
C GLN A 294 -6.27 -6.24 6.29
N PHE A 295 -5.61 -5.62 7.26
CA PHE A 295 -5.78 -4.20 7.54
C PHE A 295 -5.37 -3.32 6.36
N MET A 296 -4.22 -3.61 5.74
CA MET A 296 -3.79 -2.86 4.56
C MET A 296 -4.79 -3.02 3.42
N GLN A 297 -5.26 -4.24 3.17
CA GLN A 297 -6.29 -4.50 2.15
C GLN A 297 -7.59 -3.72 2.42
N LEU A 298 -8.04 -3.66 3.69
CA LEU A 298 -9.19 -2.84 4.08
C LEU A 298 -8.97 -1.36 3.77
N VAL A 299 -7.83 -0.80 4.19
CA VAL A 299 -7.52 0.62 3.96
C VAL A 299 -7.45 0.94 2.47
N LEU A 300 -6.84 0.06 1.65
CA LEU A 300 -6.76 0.23 0.20
C LEU A 300 -8.16 0.18 -0.46
N ASN A 301 -9.05 -0.70 0.00
CA ASN A 301 -10.44 -0.74 -0.47
C ASN A 301 -11.22 0.52 -0.07
N GLN A 302 -11.03 1.02 1.16
CA GLN A 302 -11.63 2.29 1.60
C GLN A 302 -11.19 3.47 0.72
N PHE A 303 -9.90 3.54 0.38
CA PHE A 303 -9.39 4.51 -0.58
C PHE A 303 -9.95 4.30 -1.99
N ARG A 304 -10.16 3.05 -2.44
CA ARG A 304 -10.76 2.77 -3.75
C ARG A 304 -12.18 3.33 -3.84
N SER A 305 -13.04 3.05 -2.88
CA SER A 305 -14.42 3.57 -2.91
C SER A 305 -14.49 5.08 -2.68
N SER A 306 -13.57 5.65 -1.89
CA SER A 306 -13.47 7.10 -1.78
C SER A 306 -13.06 7.73 -3.11
N TYR A 307 -12.10 7.14 -3.83
CA TYR A 307 -11.70 7.60 -5.16
C TYR A 307 -12.85 7.57 -6.17
N GLU A 308 -13.66 6.50 -6.18
CA GLU A 308 -14.85 6.41 -7.03
C GLU A 308 -15.84 7.55 -6.77
N ALA A 309 -16.05 7.91 -5.50
CA ALA A 309 -16.88 9.06 -5.13
C ALA A 309 -16.29 10.40 -5.64
N HIS A 310 -14.97 10.59 -5.56
CA HIS A 310 -14.31 11.79 -6.10
C HIS A 310 -14.41 11.86 -7.64
N ILE A 311 -14.34 10.73 -8.35
CA ILE A 311 -14.59 10.66 -9.81
C ILE A 311 -16.02 11.10 -10.14
N VAL A 312 -17.00 10.66 -9.36
CA VAL A 312 -18.40 11.07 -9.55
C VAL A 312 -18.54 12.58 -9.38
N MET A 313 -17.90 13.18 -8.38
CA MET A 313 -17.92 14.63 -8.20
C MET A 313 -17.23 15.37 -9.35
N ASP A 314 -16.07 14.89 -9.83
CA ASP A 314 -15.39 15.46 -11.01
C ASP A 314 -16.26 15.35 -12.27
N ALA A 315 -17.03 14.26 -12.42
CA ALA A 315 -17.97 14.10 -13.54
C ALA A 315 -19.12 15.11 -13.47
N GLU A 316 -19.69 15.35 -12.28
CA GLU A 316 -20.73 16.38 -12.08
C GLU A 316 -20.17 17.80 -12.29
N LEU A 317 -18.96 18.09 -11.82
CA LEU A 317 -18.27 19.36 -12.10
C LEU A 317 -18.08 19.58 -13.61
N LYS A 318 -17.68 18.54 -14.35
CA LYS A 318 -17.53 18.60 -15.82
C LYS A 318 -18.85 18.83 -16.54
N LYS A 319 -19.96 18.21 -16.10
CA LYS A 319 -21.29 18.43 -16.68
C LYS A 319 -21.74 19.88 -16.53
N LEU A 320 -21.45 20.51 -15.38
CA LEU A 320 -21.78 21.92 -15.16
C LEU A 320 -20.97 22.86 -16.05
N LEU A 321 -19.66 22.61 -16.18
CA LEU A 321 -18.80 23.37 -17.09
C LEU A 321 -19.22 23.26 -18.56
N GLN A 322 -19.87 22.16 -18.96
CA GLN A 322 -20.41 21.98 -20.31
C GLN A 322 -21.75 22.70 -20.52
N ASN A 323 -22.55 22.86 -19.47
CA ASN A 323 -23.88 23.47 -19.55
C ASN A 323 -23.86 25.01 -19.44
N ASP A 324 -22.89 25.60 -18.73
CA ASP A 324 -22.82 27.06 -18.42
C ASP A 324 -21.85 27.86 -19.32
N GLN A 325 -21.78 27.56 -20.62
CA GLN A 325 -20.88 28.22 -21.60
C GLN A 325 -21.06 29.75 -21.81
N THR A 326 -21.77 30.48 -20.93
CA THR A 326 -22.00 31.93 -21.12
C THR A 326 -21.64 32.89 -19.98
N ASP A 327 -21.27 32.50 -18.74
CA ASP A 327 -21.01 33.56 -17.72
C ASP A 327 -20.11 33.20 -16.52
N LEU A 328 -19.36 32.09 -16.55
CA LEU A 328 -18.35 31.83 -15.51
C LEU A 328 -16.98 32.33 -16.01
N GLY A 329 -16.55 33.47 -15.45
CA GLY A 329 -15.27 34.11 -15.75
C GLY A 329 -14.06 33.18 -15.59
N GLU A 330 -12.96 33.56 -16.24
CA GLU A 330 -11.69 32.83 -16.47
C GLU A 330 -10.97 32.26 -15.21
N ASP A 331 -11.54 32.34 -14.02
CA ASP A 331 -10.92 32.02 -12.72
C ASP A 331 -11.28 30.64 -12.12
N VAL A 332 -12.11 29.81 -12.79
CA VAL A 332 -12.25 28.40 -12.40
C VAL A 332 -11.05 27.64 -12.94
N GLU A 333 -9.87 27.83 -12.30
CA GLU A 333 -8.76 26.88 -12.41
C GLU A 333 -9.35 25.48 -12.33
N MET A 334 -9.02 24.63 -13.30
CA MET A 334 -9.57 23.29 -13.45
C MET A 334 -9.07 22.40 -12.28
N ILE A 335 -9.68 22.52 -11.10
CA ILE A 335 -9.34 21.71 -9.93
C ILE A 335 -9.83 20.30 -10.20
N SER A 336 -8.91 19.40 -10.54
CA SER A 336 -9.17 17.96 -10.59
C SER A 336 -9.14 17.40 -9.17
N LEU A 337 -10.30 17.04 -8.61
CA LEU A 337 -10.37 16.52 -7.24
C LEU A 337 -9.76 15.11 -7.17
N SER A 338 -9.96 14.29 -8.19
CA SER A 338 -9.41 12.94 -8.29
C SER A 338 -7.88 12.91 -8.32
N GLU A 339 -7.23 13.82 -9.06
CA GLU A 339 -5.75 13.91 -9.10
C GLU A 339 -5.16 14.34 -7.75
N ASN A 340 -5.74 15.37 -7.12
CA ASN A 340 -5.29 15.84 -5.80
C ASN A 340 -5.54 14.78 -4.71
N PHE A 341 -6.66 14.07 -4.78
CA PHE A 341 -6.95 12.94 -3.91
C PHE A 341 -5.90 11.84 -4.08
N TRP A 342 -5.50 11.53 -5.31
CA TRP A 342 -4.51 10.48 -5.58
C TRP A 342 -3.13 10.83 -5.02
N GLU A 343 -2.65 12.05 -5.21
CA GLU A 343 -1.38 12.51 -4.61
C GLU A 343 -1.41 12.49 -3.08
N THR A 344 -2.54 12.92 -2.50
CA THR A 344 -2.76 12.87 -1.05
C THR A 344 -2.77 11.42 -0.53
N THR A 345 -3.44 10.52 -1.24
CA THR A 345 -3.55 9.10 -0.90
C THR A 345 -2.19 8.40 -0.94
N GLN A 346 -1.38 8.66 -1.97
CA GLN A 346 -0.02 8.14 -2.07
C GLN A 346 0.82 8.54 -0.84
N ALA A 347 0.81 9.82 -0.46
CA ALA A 347 1.55 10.30 0.70
C ALA A 347 1.07 9.68 2.03
N ILE A 348 -0.25 9.46 2.19
CA ILE A 348 -0.80 8.83 3.39
C ILE A 348 -0.45 7.34 3.46
N ILE A 349 -0.48 6.62 2.33
CA ILE A 349 -0.07 5.22 2.27
C ILE A 349 1.43 5.09 2.53
N GLU A 350 2.26 5.97 1.98
CA GLU A 350 3.71 6.04 2.30
C GLU A 350 3.94 6.18 3.81
N ASP A 351 3.31 7.17 4.46
CA ASP A 351 3.41 7.39 5.92
C ASP A 351 2.87 6.21 6.75
N LEU A 352 1.80 5.55 6.27
CA LEU A 352 1.25 4.35 6.91
C LEU A 352 2.22 3.17 6.81
N VAL A 353 2.82 2.96 5.64
CA VAL A 353 3.79 1.88 5.40
C VAL A 353 5.06 2.13 6.22
N ASP A 354 5.57 3.36 6.24
CA ASP A 354 6.71 3.77 7.07
C ASP A 354 6.50 3.44 8.55
N LYS A 355 5.30 3.70 9.12
CA LYS A 355 4.99 3.37 10.52
C LYS A 355 5.12 1.89 10.87
N TYR A 356 4.88 0.99 9.92
CA TYR A 356 4.97 -0.45 10.14
C TYR A 356 6.32 -1.05 9.74
N ILE A 357 7.14 -0.30 9.01
CA ILE A 357 8.41 -0.79 8.44
C ILE A 357 9.62 -0.18 9.14
N ALA A 358 9.53 1.06 9.61
CA ALA A 358 10.63 1.75 10.27
C ALA A 358 11.05 1.01 11.55
N ASP A 359 12.34 0.66 11.61
CA ASP A 359 12.96 0.06 12.79
C ASP A 359 13.08 1.16 13.87
N ASP A 360 12.03 1.33 14.66
CA ASP A 360 12.13 2.08 15.91
C ASP A 360 13.10 1.26 16.78
N GLY A 361 14.37 1.67 16.82
CA GLY A 361 15.44 1.06 17.63
C GLY A 361 15.18 1.02 19.15
N SER A 362 13.93 1.20 19.58
CA SER A 362 13.42 1.08 20.94
C SER A 362 12.74 -0.26 21.26
N THR A 363 12.44 -1.12 20.28
CA THR A 363 11.82 -2.46 20.52
C THR A 363 12.78 -3.64 20.35
N SER A 364 14.01 -3.41 19.85
CA SER A 364 15.04 -4.44 19.67
C SER A 364 15.81 -4.78 20.95
N SER A 365 15.11 -5.17 22.02
CA SER A 365 15.77 -5.76 23.20
C SER A 365 15.01 -6.90 23.91
N LEU A 366 13.81 -7.31 23.43
CA LEU A 366 12.99 -8.28 24.17
C LEU A 366 12.65 -9.58 23.44
N VAL A 367 13.15 -9.83 22.22
CA VAL A 367 12.85 -11.09 21.52
C VAL A 367 14.10 -11.69 20.87
N MET A 368 15.04 -12.17 21.68
CA MET A 368 15.90 -13.34 21.38
C MET A 368 16.76 -13.69 22.61
N GLN A 369 16.20 -14.42 23.57
CA GLN A 369 16.98 -15.38 24.36
C GLN A 369 16.13 -16.63 24.58
N LYS A 370 16.49 -17.72 23.88
CA LYS A 370 15.97 -19.05 24.17
C LYS A 370 16.55 -19.52 25.51
N SER A 371 15.66 -20.15 26.26
CA SER A 371 15.84 -20.91 27.50
C SER A 371 17.16 -21.70 27.60
N ASN A 372 17.90 -21.46 28.70
CA ASN A 372 18.53 -22.51 29.50
C ASN A 372 18.72 -22.04 30.96
N THR A 373 17.94 -22.66 31.84
CA THR A 373 18.17 -23.00 33.26
C THR A 373 18.85 -22.03 34.25
N SER A 374 18.06 -21.71 35.29
CA SER A 374 18.40 -21.61 36.73
C SER A 374 18.71 -20.24 37.35
N THR A 375 17.77 -19.85 38.23
CA THR A 375 17.90 -19.07 39.48
C THR A 375 18.35 -17.61 39.40
N VAL A 376 17.41 -16.67 39.63
CA VAL A 376 17.19 -15.95 40.89
C VAL A 376 16.15 -14.85 40.63
N GLU A 377 15.01 -14.93 41.32
CA GLU A 377 13.96 -13.93 41.33
C GLU A 377 14.45 -12.60 41.93
N LYS A 378 14.13 -11.48 41.27
CA LYS A 378 13.91 -10.19 41.95
C LYS A 378 12.66 -9.54 41.38
N LEU A 379 11.54 -9.79 42.07
CA LEU A 379 10.32 -8.99 42.01
C LEU A 379 10.65 -7.55 42.42
N ILE A 380 10.48 -6.60 41.50
CA ILE A 380 10.44 -5.18 41.86
C ILE A 380 9.02 -4.88 42.30
N LEU A 381 8.90 -4.77 43.63
CA LEU A 381 7.74 -4.36 44.40
C LEU A 381 7.54 -2.84 44.24
N PHE A 382 6.28 -2.41 44.18
CA PHE A 382 5.75 -1.02 44.18
C PHE A 382 5.49 -0.35 42.83
N ARG A 383 4.20 -0.24 42.52
CA ARG A 383 3.60 0.76 41.63
C ARG A 383 2.74 1.65 42.53
N PHE A 384 3.05 2.93 42.64
CA PHE A 384 2.18 3.90 43.31
C PHE A 384 1.48 4.72 42.21
N ASP A 385 0.18 4.53 42.09
CA ASP A 385 -0.72 5.41 41.35
C ASP A 385 -0.99 6.68 42.17
N ALA A 386 -1.14 7.80 41.46
CA ALA A 386 -1.53 9.13 41.91
C ALA A 386 -0.44 10.03 42.56
N SER A 387 0.03 11.01 41.78
CA SER A 387 0.18 12.39 42.26
C SER A 387 0.10 13.38 41.09
N ALA A 388 -0.89 14.26 41.18
CA ALA A 388 -1.03 15.44 40.35
C ALA A 388 -0.11 16.55 40.87
N CYS A 389 0.74 17.12 40.01
CA CYS A 389 0.92 18.56 39.83
C CYS A 389 1.99 18.84 38.75
N SER A 390 1.54 19.56 37.73
CA SER A 390 2.23 20.58 36.92
C SER A 390 3.76 20.65 36.99
N LEU A 391 4.42 20.45 35.85
CA LEU A 391 5.33 21.44 35.27
C LEU A 391 5.40 21.25 33.75
N THR A 392 5.37 22.37 33.06
CA THR A 392 5.16 22.55 31.62
C THR A 392 6.33 22.05 30.78
N THR A 393 6.10 21.01 30.00
CA THR A 393 6.77 20.78 28.71
C THR A 393 5.68 20.49 27.70
N GLN A 394 5.62 21.27 26.63
CA GLN A 394 4.73 21.04 25.49
C GLN A 394 5.11 19.71 24.82
N SER A 395 4.68 18.60 25.42
CA SER A 395 4.61 17.31 24.77
C SER A 395 3.48 17.42 23.76
N ARG A 396 3.81 17.34 22.47
CA ARG A 396 2.84 16.85 21.47
C ARG A 396 2.14 15.65 22.09
N GLN A 397 0.81 15.71 22.20
CA GLN A 397 0.01 14.55 22.56
C GLN A 397 0.21 13.52 21.45
N ILE A 398 1.20 12.65 21.61
CA ILE A 398 1.28 11.41 20.86
C ILE A 398 0.15 10.57 21.45
N PHE A 399 -1.00 10.55 20.77
CA PHE A 399 -1.98 9.50 20.99
C PHE A 399 -1.21 8.18 20.91
N LYS A 400 -1.22 7.38 22.00
CA LYS A 400 -0.66 6.02 21.97
C LYS A 400 -1.51 5.21 20.97
N GLN A 401 -1.12 5.23 19.71
CA GLN A 401 -1.74 4.45 18.65
C GLN A 401 -1.46 2.97 18.93
N SER A 402 -2.53 2.18 19.04
CA SER A 402 -2.43 0.72 19.03
C SER A 402 -2.02 0.28 17.64
N LEU A 403 -0.73 0.01 17.45
CA LEU A 403 -0.23 -0.66 16.25
C LEU A 403 -0.77 -2.09 16.21
N ILE A 404 -1.13 -2.56 15.02
CA ILE A 404 -1.64 -3.93 14.81
C ILE A 404 -0.53 -4.97 15.03
N CYS A 405 0.70 -4.62 14.65
CA CYS A 405 1.91 -5.42 14.83
C CYS A 405 3.09 -4.50 15.15
N PRO A 406 4.17 -5.00 15.79
CA PRO A 406 5.38 -4.21 15.99
C PRO A 406 5.99 -3.80 14.65
N SER A 407 6.61 -2.62 14.61
CA SER A 407 7.30 -2.17 13.41
C SER A 407 8.50 -3.05 13.13
N SER A 408 8.68 -3.42 11.86
CA SER A 408 9.70 -4.36 11.42
C SER A 408 9.87 -4.22 9.91
N PRO A 409 11.11 -4.16 9.40
CA PRO A 409 11.36 -4.17 7.95
C PRO A 409 10.76 -5.38 7.24
N TRP A 410 10.57 -6.49 7.95
CA TRP A 410 10.03 -7.75 7.45
C TRP A 410 8.53 -7.70 7.16
N ASN A 411 7.82 -6.74 7.75
CA ASN A 411 6.39 -6.53 7.50
C ASN A 411 6.11 -6.20 6.02
N ILE A 412 7.11 -5.73 5.27
CA ILE A 412 6.98 -5.49 3.82
C ILE A 412 6.58 -6.74 3.04
N ILE A 413 6.96 -7.94 3.51
CA ILE A 413 6.63 -9.22 2.84
C ILE A 413 5.11 -9.42 2.80
N ALA A 414 4.42 -9.04 3.87
CA ALA A 414 2.97 -9.16 3.98
C ALA A 414 2.23 -8.02 3.26
N LEU A 415 2.81 -6.82 3.28
CA LEU A 415 2.21 -5.61 2.69
C LEU A 415 2.34 -5.55 1.16
N TYR A 416 3.48 -5.98 0.63
CA TYR A 416 3.83 -5.78 -0.77
C TYR A 416 2.81 -6.33 -1.78
N PRO A 417 2.25 -7.55 -1.65
CA PRO A 417 1.29 -8.07 -2.63
C PRO A 417 0.06 -7.16 -2.79
N GLN A 418 -0.45 -6.59 -1.70
CA GLN A 418 -1.60 -5.69 -1.71
C GLN A 418 -1.24 -4.33 -2.32
N LEU A 419 -0.08 -3.79 -1.94
CA LEU A 419 0.41 -2.51 -2.45
C LEU A 419 0.77 -2.56 -3.93
N GLU A 420 1.36 -3.67 -4.39
CA GLU A 420 1.68 -3.90 -5.79
C GLU A 420 0.41 -3.98 -6.65
N HIS A 421 -0.59 -4.73 -6.21
CA HIS A 421 -1.88 -4.81 -6.89
C HIS A 421 -2.51 -3.43 -7.04
N PHE A 422 -2.56 -2.68 -5.94
CA PHE A 422 -3.11 -1.33 -5.93
C PHE A 422 -2.35 -0.36 -6.85
N CYS A 423 -1.02 -0.41 -6.87
CA CYS A 423 -0.22 0.38 -7.81
C CYS A 423 -0.50 -0.03 -9.27
N ASN A 424 -0.57 -1.32 -9.58
CA ASN A 424 -0.83 -1.79 -10.95
C ASN A 424 -2.20 -1.32 -11.47
N GLU A 425 -3.24 -1.37 -10.65
CA GLU A 425 -4.59 -0.89 -11.02
C GLU A 425 -4.57 0.61 -11.35
N ARG A 426 -3.96 1.42 -10.49
CA ARG A 426 -3.91 2.88 -10.65
C ARG A 426 -3.04 3.31 -11.82
N GLU A 427 -1.92 2.63 -12.05
CA GLU A 427 -1.05 2.91 -13.19
C GLU A 427 -1.73 2.51 -14.52
N ALA A 428 -2.56 1.46 -14.54
CA ALA A 428 -3.35 1.09 -15.72
C ALA A 428 -4.35 2.20 -16.11
N GLU A 429 -4.95 2.88 -15.13
CA GLU A 429 -5.84 4.03 -15.34
C GLU A 429 -5.06 5.28 -15.81
N MET A 430 -3.79 5.42 -15.44
CA MET A 430 -2.91 6.59 -15.71
C MET A 430 -1.96 6.40 -16.90
N ASN A 431 -2.36 5.64 -17.92
CA ASN A 431 -1.56 5.34 -19.12
C ASN A 431 -0.21 4.66 -18.85
N GLY A 432 -0.08 3.91 -17.76
CA GLY A 432 1.09 3.08 -17.45
C GLY A 432 2.31 3.82 -16.89
N LYS A 433 2.17 5.08 -16.46
CA LYS A 433 3.26 5.81 -15.79
C LYS A 433 3.42 5.31 -14.35
N PRO A 434 4.65 5.04 -13.87
CA PRO A 434 4.87 4.58 -12.50
C PRO A 434 4.47 5.67 -11.50
N CYS A 435 3.75 5.27 -10.46
CA CYS A 435 3.33 6.19 -9.40
C CYS A 435 4.45 6.48 -8.40
N ARG A 436 4.31 7.54 -7.60
CA ARG A 436 5.27 7.92 -6.55
C ARG A 436 5.38 6.82 -5.49
N LEU A 437 4.24 6.23 -5.11
CA LEU A 437 4.20 5.10 -4.18
C LEU A 437 5.05 3.91 -4.67
N ARG A 438 5.01 3.59 -5.98
CA ARG A 438 5.88 2.56 -6.56
C ARG A 438 7.36 2.92 -6.44
N SER A 439 7.71 4.17 -6.75
CA SER A 439 9.09 4.64 -6.65
C SER A 439 9.61 4.55 -5.20
N TYR A 440 8.75 4.85 -4.23
CA TYR A 440 9.02 4.67 -2.80
C TYR A 440 9.24 3.19 -2.45
N LEU A 441 8.33 2.29 -2.86
CA LEU A 441 8.45 0.85 -2.60
C LEU A 441 9.70 0.24 -3.24
N ASP A 442 9.98 0.59 -4.50
CA ASP A 442 11.19 0.16 -5.21
C ASP A 442 12.45 0.61 -4.45
N SER A 443 12.49 1.87 -4.01
CA SER A 443 13.62 2.39 -3.25
C SER A 443 13.80 1.65 -1.91
N PHE A 444 12.71 1.46 -1.16
CA PHE A 444 12.76 0.79 0.14
C PHE A 444 13.18 -0.69 0.00
N ILE A 445 12.52 -1.44 -0.90
CA ILE A 445 12.77 -2.88 -1.05
C ILE A 445 14.20 -3.13 -1.49
N VAL A 446 14.68 -2.34 -2.45
CA VAL A 446 16.00 -2.54 -3.04
C VAL A 446 17.11 -2.07 -2.11
N ASN A 447 17.01 -0.86 -1.59
CA ASN A 447 18.13 -0.21 -0.91
C ASN A 447 18.15 -0.51 0.59
N VAL A 448 17.01 -0.90 1.19
CA VAL A 448 16.91 -1.15 2.63
C VAL A 448 16.64 -2.63 2.89
N PHE A 449 15.52 -3.16 2.40
CA PHE A 449 15.10 -4.53 2.75
C PHE A 449 16.05 -5.60 2.20
N ILE A 450 16.36 -5.58 0.90
CA ILE A 450 17.25 -6.58 0.26
C ILE A 450 18.67 -6.49 0.84
N ASP A 451 19.16 -5.30 1.15
CA ASP A 451 20.51 -5.12 1.73
C ASP A 451 20.58 -5.64 3.18
N GLN A 452 19.59 -5.32 4.01
CA GLN A 452 19.47 -5.90 5.36
C GLN A 452 19.27 -7.42 5.32
N PHE A 453 18.48 -7.91 4.36
CA PHE A 453 18.26 -9.34 4.14
C PHE A 453 19.59 -10.03 3.77
N LYS A 454 20.37 -9.43 2.87
CA LYS A 454 21.70 -9.93 2.49
C LYS A 454 22.63 -10.02 3.70
N CYS A 455 22.75 -8.96 4.50
CA CYS A 455 23.61 -8.97 5.70
C CYS A 455 23.18 -10.05 6.70
N ARG A 456 21.87 -10.21 6.93
CA ARG A 456 21.34 -11.26 7.80
C ARG A 456 21.63 -12.65 7.21
N LEU A 457 21.52 -12.80 5.91
CA LEU A 457 21.76 -14.04 5.20
C LEU A 457 23.22 -14.46 5.29
N GLU A 458 24.18 -13.56 5.09
CA GLU A 458 25.61 -13.83 5.27
C GLU A 458 25.88 -14.37 6.69
N ALA A 459 25.33 -13.73 7.73
CA ALA A 459 25.45 -14.22 9.10
C ALA A 459 24.81 -15.61 9.33
N LEU A 460 23.67 -15.90 8.71
CA LEU A 460 23.00 -17.21 8.80
C LEU A 460 23.79 -18.30 8.06
N VAL A 461 24.40 -17.98 6.91
CA VAL A 461 25.25 -18.90 6.16
C VAL A 461 26.52 -19.20 6.95
N GLU A 462 27.20 -18.16 7.48
CA GLU A 462 28.36 -18.35 8.36
C GLU A 462 28.02 -19.25 9.55
N GLN A 463 26.86 -19.02 10.21
CA GLN A 463 26.39 -19.87 11.30
C GLN A 463 26.13 -21.32 10.85
N ALA A 464 25.53 -21.52 9.68
CA ALA A 464 25.24 -22.85 9.14
C ALA A 464 26.50 -23.63 8.75
N LEU A 465 27.59 -22.93 8.41
CA LEU A 465 28.86 -23.53 7.96
C LEU A 465 29.89 -23.71 9.09
N ASN A 466 29.88 -22.86 10.13
CA ASN A 466 30.90 -22.80 11.18
C ASN A 466 30.68 -23.69 12.40
N GLU A 467 29.62 -24.50 12.48
CA GLU A 467 29.49 -25.47 13.57
C GLU A 467 30.68 -26.46 13.50
N GLN A 468 31.47 -26.59 14.58
CA GLN A 468 32.70 -27.42 14.61
C GLN A 468 32.47 -28.90 14.23
N ASP A 469 31.21 -29.36 14.29
CA ASP A 469 30.74 -30.69 13.88
C ASP A 469 29.89 -30.70 12.59
N ALA A 470 29.73 -29.56 11.90
CA ALA A 470 28.89 -29.35 10.71
C ALA A 470 29.09 -30.45 9.67
N TRP A 471 30.34 -30.82 9.43
CA TRP A 471 30.70 -31.78 8.39
C TRP A 471 30.88 -33.23 8.89
N ARG A 472 30.77 -33.46 10.20
CA ARG A 472 30.45 -34.80 10.75
C ARG A 472 28.96 -35.13 10.61
N ARG A 473 28.11 -34.10 10.50
CA ARG A 473 26.65 -34.18 10.28
C ARG A 473 26.23 -33.42 9.03
N VAL A 474 26.86 -33.71 7.88
CA VAL A 474 26.72 -32.98 6.60
C VAL A 474 25.27 -32.66 6.20
N LEU A 475 24.32 -33.56 6.51
CA LEU A 475 22.89 -33.34 6.28
C LEU A 475 22.33 -32.09 6.97
N GLY A 476 22.83 -31.74 8.17
CA GLY A 476 22.41 -30.57 8.93
C GLY A 476 22.78 -29.26 8.24
N SER A 477 24.03 -29.12 7.79
CA SER A 477 24.48 -27.95 7.05
C SER A 477 23.74 -27.80 5.72
N CYS A 478 23.59 -28.88 4.95
CA CYS A 478 22.79 -28.87 3.71
C CYS A 478 21.34 -28.44 3.97
N TRP A 479 20.73 -28.92 5.06
CA TRP A 479 19.37 -28.54 5.44
C TRP A 479 19.26 -27.06 5.80
N ASN A 480 20.19 -26.54 6.61
CA ASN A 480 20.21 -25.15 7.03
C ASN A 480 20.39 -24.22 5.83
N VAL A 481 21.34 -24.52 4.94
CA VAL A 481 21.56 -23.76 3.70
C VAL A 481 20.34 -23.83 2.79
N TYR A 482 19.73 -25.02 2.61
CA TYR A 482 18.49 -25.14 1.85
C TYR A 482 17.35 -24.34 2.48
N SER A 483 17.25 -24.27 3.80
CA SER A 483 16.23 -23.48 4.49
C SER A 483 16.38 -21.99 4.23
N ILE A 484 17.60 -21.48 4.01
CA ILE A 484 17.87 -20.11 3.60
C ILE A 484 17.46 -19.92 2.14
N CYS A 485 17.84 -20.85 1.26
CA CYS A 485 17.42 -20.81 -0.15
C CYS A 485 15.89 -20.86 -0.30
N ASP A 486 15.18 -21.66 0.50
CA ASP A 486 13.72 -21.74 0.52
C ASP A 486 13.07 -20.42 0.96
N GLN A 487 13.68 -19.71 1.91
CA GLN A 487 13.23 -18.36 2.30
C GLN A 487 13.38 -17.37 1.15
N ILE A 488 14.52 -17.36 0.44
CA ILE A 488 14.70 -16.55 -0.77
C ILE A 488 13.66 -16.94 -1.83
N GLY A 489 13.40 -18.23 -2.03
CA GLY A 489 12.40 -18.71 -2.98
C GLY A 489 10.99 -18.20 -2.66
N LYS A 490 10.61 -18.18 -1.38
CA LYS A 490 9.35 -17.58 -0.92
C LYS A 490 9.29 -16.08 -1.19
N LEU A 491 10.40 -15.35 -1.00
CA LEU A 491 10.48 -13.93 -1.35
C LEU A 491 10.33 -13.68 -2.85
N ILE A 492 10.95 -14.51 -3.70
CA ILE A 492 10.80 -14.42 -5.15
C ILE A 492 9.34 -14.66 -5.57
N LEU A 493 8.64 -15.59 -4.91
CA LEU A 493 7.22 -15.84 -5.16
C LEU A 493 6.33 -14.68 -4.69
N ALA A 494 6.70 -14.00 -3.62
CA ALA A 494 5.94 -12.86 -3.08
C ALA A 494 6.23 -11.55 -3.83
N MET A 495 7.45 -11.37 -4.35
CA MET A 495 7.93 -10.14 -4.99
C MET A 495 8.66 -10.44 -6.31
N ASP A 496 7.93 -10.92 -7.31
CA ASP A 496 8.48 -11.42 -8.57
C ASP A 496 9.22 -10.33 -9.38
N LYS A 497 8.83 -9.06 -9.28
CA LYS A 497 9.56 -7.93 -9.91
C LYS A 497 11.03 -7.82 -9.49
N TYR A 498 11.38 -8.24 -8.28
CA TYR A 498 12.77 -8.20 -7.80
C TYR A 498 13.49 -9.54 -7.93
N THR A 499 12.96 -10.47 -8.75
CA THR A 499 13.55 -11.79 -9.00
C THR A 499 15.05 -11.69 -9.30
N GLU A 500 15.49 -10.71 -10.10
CA GLU A 500 16.90 -10.56 -10.48
C GLU A 500 17.82 -10.38 -9.26
N ARG A 501 17.49 -9.43 -8.37
CA ARG A 501 18.27 -9.17 -7.17
C ARG A 501 18.17 -10.30 -6.15
N LEU A 502 16.98 -10.86 -5.96
CA LEU A 502 16.76 -11.95 -5.00
C LEU A 502 17.43 -13.26 -5.45
N SER A 503 17.38 -13.58 -6.75
CA SER A 503 18.05 -14.77 -7.30
C SER A 503 19.58 -14.64 -7.33
N ALA A 504 20.12 -13.41 -7.39
CA ALA A 504 21.55 -13.20 -7.16
C ALA A 504 21.99 -13.58 -5.74
N LEU A 505 21.11 -13.47 -4.74
CA LEU A 505 21.40 -13.95 -3.38
C LEU A 505 21.53 -15.48 -3.32
N TRP A 506 20.77 -16.23 -4.14
CA TRP A 506 20.99 -17.68 -4.25
C TRP A 506 22.40 -18.03 -4.71
N LEU A 507 22.96 -17.26 -5.66
CA LEU A 507 24.34 -17.47 -6.10
C LEU A 507 25.33 -17.22 -4.96
N LEU A 508 25.16 -16.15 -4.19
CA LEU A 508 26.03 -15.88 -3.02
C LEU A 508 26.02 -17.03 -2.02
N VAL A 509 24.82 -17.50 -1.63
CA VAL A 509 24.67 -18.64 -0.69
C VAL A 509 25.30 -19.91 -1.24
N ILE A 510 25.04 -20.23 -2.51
CA ILE A 510 25.51 -21.47 -3.13
C ILE A 510 27.00 -21.44 -3.37
N ASP A 511 27.59 -20.31 -3.75
CA ASP A 511 29.03 -20.17 -3.93
C ASP A 511 29.76 -20.33 -2.59
N GLU A 512 29.28 -19.70 -1.52
CA GLU A 512 29.85 -19.85 -0.18
C GLU A 512 29.73 -21.29 0.34
N PHE A 513 28.56 -21.90 0.16
CA PHE A 513 28.34 -23.31 0.48
C PHE A 513 29.24 -24.24 -0.34
N SER A 514 29.41 -23.99 -1.64
CA SER A 514 30.25 -24.79 -2.53
C SER A 514 31.72 -24.70 -2.13
N ASN A 515 32.20 -23.51 -1.76
CA ASN A 515 33.55 -23.32 -1.25
C ASN A 515 33.78 -24.08 0.05
N SER A 516 32.82 -24.04 0.99
CA SER A 516 32.90 -24.83 2.22
C SER A 516 32.87 -26.33 1.95
N ALA A 517 31.98 -26.81 1.07
CA ALA A 517 31.88 -28.22 0.69
C ALA A 517 33.16 -28.73 0.03
N ASN A 518 33.76 -27.93 -0.86
CA ASN A 518 35.04 -28.25 -1.51
C ASN A 518 36.20 -28.30 -0.51
N ASN A 519 36.29 -27.34 0.42
CA ASN A 519 37.31 -27.35 1.47
C ASN A 519 37.22 -28.63 2.33
N VAL A 520 36.00 -29.05 2.65
CA VAL A 520 35.75 -30.28 3.42
C VAL A 520 36.11 -31.51 2.60
N TYR A 521 35.68 -31.57 1.34
CA TYR A 521 36.04 -32.66 0.43
C TYR A 521 37.56 -32.79 0.31
N GLU A 522 38.27 -31.69 0.05
CA GLU A 522 39.74 -31.71 -0.04
C GLU A 522 40.35 -32.12 1.29
N LYS A 523 39.88 -31.63 2.44
CA LYS A 523 40.33 -32.13 3.75
C LYS A 523 40.11 -33.63 3.88
N VAL A 524 38.94 -34.16 3.55
CA VAL A 524 38.64 -35.61 3.66
C VAL A 524 39.55 -36.45 2.74
N VAL A 525 39.93 -35.91 1.59
CA VAL A 525 40.76 -36.59 0.59
C VAL A 525 42.27 -36.43 0.82
N THR A 526 42.70 -35.31 1.42
CA THR A 526 44.12 -34.96 1.64
C THR A 526 44.61 -35.18 3.07
N PHE A 527 43.72 -35.23 4.07
CA PHE A 527 44.10 -35.33 5.47
C PHE A 527 44.55 -36.74 5.82
N TRP A 528 45.86 -36.97 5.70
CA TRP A 528 46.61 -37.69 6.71
C TRP A 528 48.02 -37.13 6.84
N LYS A 529 48.19 -36.13 7.73
CA LYS A 529 49.48 -35.94 8.42
C LYS A 529 49.50 -36.89 9.62
N PRO A 530 50.57 -37.66 9.86
CA PRO A 530 50.73 -38.34 11.13
C PRO A 530 50.91 -37.26 12.20
N THR A 531 49.97 -37.17 13.12
CA THR A 531 50.19 -36.49 14.40
C THR A 531 51.22 -37.31 15.18
N SER A 532 52.49 -37.01 15.00
CA SER A 532 53.53 -37.37 15.96
C SER A 532 54.13 -36.09 16.50
N GLU A 533 53.54 -35.60 17.58
CA GLU A 533 54.29 -34.80 18.54
C GLU A 533 55.28 -35.72 19.28
N GLY A 534 56.56 -35.33 19.29
CA GLY A 534 57.52 -35.74 20.30
C GLY A 534 58.52 -36.84 19.91
N LYS A 535 59.64 -36.45 19.29
CA LYS A 535 60.99 -36.50 19.92
C LYS A 535 62.09 -36.13 18.93
N ASP A 536 62.78 -35.04 19.26
CA ASP A 536 64.21 -34.79 19.18
C ASP A 536 65.02 -35.32 17.98
N SER A 537 65.55 -34.34 17.23
CA SER A 537 66.92 -34.27 16.71
C SER A 537 67.54 -35.55 16.14
N VAL A 538 67.75 -35.61 14.82
CA VAL A 538 69.10 -35.77 14.25
C VAL A 538 69.11 -35.14 12.85
N VAL A 539 70.03 -34.20 12.67
CA VAL A 539 70.47 -33.65 11.39
C VAL A 539 71.07 -34.77 10.53
N SER A 540 70.54 -34.99 9.32
CA SER A 540 71.33 -35.57 8.24
C SER A 540 70.90 -35.01 6.89
N ASN A 541 71.78 -34.16 6.36
CA ASN A 541 71.77 -33.60 5.01
C ASN A 541 71.53 -34.67 3.93
N MET A 542 70.61 -34.42 2.99
CA MET A 542 70.76 -34.88 1.60
C MET A 542 69.92 -34.00 0.66
N SER A 543 70.63 -33.33 -0.26
CA SER A 543 70.23 -32.78 -1.56
C SER A 543 68.77 -32.42 -1.86
N TYR A 544 68.58 -31.13 -2.16
CA TYR A 544 67.48 -30.53 -2.90
C TYR A 544 67.21 -31.22 -4.24
N GLU A 545 65.96 -31.69 -4.43
CA GLU A 545 65.16 -31.81 -5.66
C GLU A 545 64.14 -32.95 -5.50
N ASP A 546 63.09 -32.75 -4.69
CA ASP A 546 61.75 -33.24 -5.01
C ASP A 546 60.75 -32.49 -4.12
N GLY A 547 59.79 -31.80 -4.73
CA GLY A 547 58.78 -31.04 -4.00
C GLY A 547 57.91 -32.01 -3.21
N PHE A 548 57.63 -31.69 -1.94
CA PHE A 548 56.56 -32.30 -1.16
C PHE A 548 55.20 -32.05 -1.84
N LYS A 549 54.89 -32.79 -2.91
CA LYS A 549 53.52 -32.95 -3.42
C LYS A 549 52.85 -33.98 -2.52
N GLU A 550 51.93 -33.54 -1.66
CA GLU A 550 51.01 -34.42 -0.95
C GLU A 550 50.38 -35.40 -1.95
N LYS A 551 50.74 -36.68 -1.88
CA LYS A 551 50.21 -37.70 -2.78
C LYS A 551 48.82 -38.08 -2.29
N ARG A 552 47.79 -37.77 -3.09
CA ARG A 552 46.41 -38.27 -2.89
C ARG A 552 46.42 -39.79 -2.78
N LYS A 553 45.51 -40.34 -1.97
CA LYS A 553 45.22 -41.79 -1.92
C LYS A 553 44.87 -42.30 -3.31
N ILE A 554 45.16 -43.57 -3.59
CA ILE A 554 45.03 -44.14 -4.95
C ILE A 554 43.59 -44.00 -5.46
N SER A 555 42.60 -44.36 -4.63
CA SER A 555 41.18 -44.26 -4.96
C SER A 555 40.75 -42.83 -5.29
N ALA A 556 41.24 -41.84 -4.52
CA ALA A 556 40.95 -40.43 -4.77
C ALA A 556 41.67 -39.87 -6.00
N ALA A 557 42.92 -40.26 -6.24
CA ALA A 557 43.65 -39.87 -7.44
C ALA A 557 42.95 -40.39 -8.71
N TRP A 558 42.49 -41.65 -8.68
CA TRP A 558 41.83 -42.31 -9.81
C TRP A 558 40.41 -41.82 -10.05
N ALA A 559 39.68 -41.41 -9.00
CA ALA A 559 38.35 -40.84 -9.16
C ALA A 559 38.38 -39.46 -9.87
N VAL A 560 39.48 -38.72 -9.72
CA VAL A 560 39.72 -37.42 -10.36
C VAL A 560 40.43 -37.55 -11.71
N ASP A 561 41.12 -38.67 -11.96
CA ASP A 561 41.68 -38.99 -13.28
C ASP A 561 40.58 -39.05 -14.35
N GLU A 562 40.70 -38.21 -15.37
CA GLU A 562 39.63 -38.00 -16.34
C GLU A 562 39.36 -39.27 -17.16
N ASP A 563 40.39 -40.04 -17.50
CA ASP A 563 40.26 -41.23 -18.34
C ASP A 563 39.69 -42.40 -17.54
N ILE A 564 40.22 -42.65 -16.34
CA ILE A 564 39.71 -43.71 -15.46
C ILE A 564 38.27 -43.41 -15.03
N SER A 565 38.00 -42.17 -14.61
CA SER A 565 36.65 -41.74 -14.22
C SER A 565 35.67 -41.86 -15.38
N ARG A 566 36.03 -41.42 -16.59
CA ARG A 566 35.19 -41.55 -17.79
C ARG A 566 34.92 -43.00 -18.14
N LEU A 567 35.93 -43.88 -18.10
CA LEU A 567 35.77 -45.30 -18.40
C LEU A 567 34.84 -45.98 -17.40
N LEU A 568 35.01 -45.74 -16.09
CA LEU A 568 34.17 -46.35 -15.06
C LEU A 568 32.74 -45.81 -15.08
N LYS A 569 32.56 -44.50 -15.31
CA LYS A 569 31.24 -43.88 -15.44
C LYS A 569 30.52 -44.27 -16.75
N SER A 570 31.24 -44.77 -17.74
CA SER A 570 30.66 -45.29 -18.99
C SER A 570 30.05 -46.70 -18.85
N LEU A 571 30.27 -47.38 -17.73
CA LEU A 571 29.73 -48.71 -17.50
C LEU A 571 28.23 -48.65 -17.15
N PRO A 572 27.42 -49.63 -17.61
CA PRO A 572 25.96 -49.64 -17.40
C PRO A 572 25.53 -49.51 -15.93
N ASN A 573 26.30 -50.10 -14.99
CA ASN A 573 26.02 -50.04 -13.56
C ASN A 573 26.08 -48.62 -12.98
N TRP A 574 26.93 -47.74 -13.51
CA TRP A 574 26.97 -46.33 -13.11
C TRP A 574 25.68 -45.58 -13.51
N PHE A 575 25.23 -45.81 -14.75
CA PHE A 575 23.98 -45.24 -15.25
C PHE A 575 22.77 -45.76 -14.46
N MET A 576 22.75 -47.05 -14.12
CA MET A 576 21.68 -47.64 -13.31
C MET A 576 21.54 -46.94 -11.95
N VAL A 577 22.66 -46.65 -11.27
CA VAL A 577 22.64 -45.87 -10.01
C VAL A 577 22.08 -44.47 -10.23
N SER A 578 22.51 -43.79 -11.29
CA SER A 578 22.09 -42.43 -11.61
C SER A 578 20.61 -42.35 -12.04
N CYS A 579 20.06 -43.39 -12.68
CA CYS A 579 18.67 -43.43 -13.13
C CYS A 579 17.66 -43.62 -11.99
N TYR A 580 18.00 -44.40 -10.94
CA TYR A 580 17.17 -44.51 -9.73
C TYR A 580 17.01 -43.16 -9.01
N GLU A 581 17.94 -42.24 -9.23
CA GLU A 581 17.93 -40.90 -8.64
C GLU A 581 17.00 -39.91 -9.38
N ALA A 582 16.76 -40.12 -10.67
CA ALA A 582 15.95 -39.24 -11.52
C ALA A 582 14.45 -39.56 -11.51
N ALA A 583 14.06 -40.80 -11.18
CA ALA A 583 12.67 -41.24 -11.19
C ALA A 583 11.93 -40.84 -9.90
N SER A 584 11.40 -39.62 -9.86
CA SER A 584 10.32 -39.26 -8.93
C SER A 584 8.98 -39.62 -9.60
N THR A 585 8.29 -40.65 -9.09
CA THR A 585 7.00 -41.22 -9.54
C THR A 585 7.01 -42.10 -10.81
N PRO A 586 6.50 -43.35 -10.75
CA PRO A 586 6.26 -44.14 -11.95
C PRO A 586 4.97 -43.64 -12.63
N SER A 587 5.09 -42.82 -13.67
CA SER A 587 3.95 -42.54 -14.56
C SER A 587 3.74 -43.73 -15.50
N VAL A 588 2.53 -44.30 -15.48
CA VAL A 588 2.20 -45.60 -16.11
C VAL A 588 2.14 -45.58 -17.65
N ASN A 589 2.27 -44.43 -18.34
CA ASN A 589 1.77 -44.31 -19.72
C ASN A 589 2.79 -43.85 -20.78
N THR A 590 4.06 -44.26 -20.71
CA THR A 590 4.97 -44.08 -21.88
C THR A 590 6.04 -45.17 -21.93
N PRO A 591 6.15 -45.95 -23.02
CA PRO A 591 7.21 -46.94 -23.18
C PRO A 591 8.52 -46.22 -23.54
N SER A 592 9.20 -45.69 -22.52
CA SER A 592 10.61 -45.33 -22.59
C SER A 592 11.44 -46.60 -22.36
N ALA A 593 12.38 -46.88 -23.27
CA ALA A 593 13.05 -48.17 -23.46
C ALA A 593 13.99 -48.65 -22.32
N PHE A 594 13.95 -48.07 -21.12
CA PHE A 594 14.75 -48.52 -19.98
C PHE A 594 13.95 -48.43 -18.67
N SER A 595 13.13 -49.45 -18.41
CA SER A 595 12.65 -49.75 -17.06
C SER A 595 13.79 -50.39 -16.26
N PRO A 596 14.01 -50.01 -14.98
CA PRO A 596 15.12 -50.51 -14.15
C PRO A 596 14.82 -51.90 -13.55
N SER A 597 14.37 -52.82 -14.39
CA SER A 597 14.02 -54.18 -14.01
C SER A 597 14.47 -55.15 -15.12
N GLY A 598 15.71 -55.62 -14.99
CA GLY A 598 16.24 -56.79 -15.70
C GLY A 598 17.53 -56.57 -16.48
N GLU A 599 18.65 -56.23 -15.83
CA GLU A 599 19.97 -56.52 -16.42
C GLU A 599 20.09 -58.05 -16.56
N SER A 600 20.48 -58.56 -17.73
CA SER A 600 20.73 -59.99 -17.90
C SER A 600 22.01 -60.40 -17.18
N GLU A 601 22.12 -61.66 -16.75
CA GLU A 601 23.35 -62.17 -16.11
C GLU A 601 24.59 -62.02 -17.02
N SER A 602 24.41 -62.07 -18.35
CA SER A 602 25.48 -61.82 -19.32
C SER A 602 25.95 -60.36 -19.33
N ASP A 603 25.04 -59.40 -19.21
CA ASP A 603 25.39 -57.98 -19.17
C ASP A 603 26.15 -57.64 -17.88
N VAL A 604 25.72 -58.24 -16.76
CA VAL A 604 26.42 -58.15 -15.47
C VAL A 604 27.83 -58.74 -15.54
N CYS A 605 27.99 -59.88 -16.23
CA CYS A 605 29.30 -60.48 -16.42
C CYS A 605 30.22 -59.59 -17.27
N TYR A 606 29.73 -59.12 -18.42
CA TYR A 606 30.49 -58.27 -19.33
C TYR A 606 30.96 -56.97 -18.68
N ARG A 607 30.08 -56.29 -17.92
CA ARG A 607 30.46 -55.04 -17.23
C ARG A 607 31.51 -55.26 -16.16
N ASN A 608 31.39 -56.34 -15.37
CA ASN A 608 32.34 -56.66 -14.30
C ASN A 608 33.70 -57.10 -14.87
N GLU A 609 33.70 -57.80 -16.00
CA GLU A 609 34.90 -58.19 -16.74
C GLU A 609 35.65 -56.96 -17.24
N ARG A 610 34.96 -56.06 -17.95
CA ARG A 610 35.55 -54.82 -18.45
C ARG A 610 36.09 -53.92 -17.34
N GLU A 611 35.36 -53.79 -16.23
CA GLU A 611 35.85 -53.10 -15.04
C GLU A 611 37.14 -53.73 -14.50
N SER A 612 37.16 -55.06 -14.34
CA SER A 612 38.31 -55.78 -13.80
C SER A 612 39.53 -55.66 -14.72
N GLU A 613 39.35 -55.67 -16.04
CA GLU A 613 40.43 -55.44 -17.02
C GLU A 613 41.06 -54.05 -16.87
N ILE A 614 40.24 -53.01 -16.74
CA ILE A 614 40.70 -51.63 -16.53
C ILE A 614 41.52 -51.54 -15.24
N LEU A 615 41.02 -52.10 -14.15
CA LEU A 615 41.68 -52.02 -12.84
C LEU A 615 42.96 -52.88 -12.79
N ILE A 616 42.95 -54.09 -13.36
CA ILE A 616 44.13 -54.97 -13.42
C ILE A 616 45.20 -54.38 -14.34
N GLY A 617 44.83 -53.76 -15.46
CA GLY A 617 45.77 -53.09 -16.35
C GLY A 617 46.57 -51.98 -15.65
N ASN A 618 45.94 -51.30 -14.68
CA ASN A 618 46.53 -50.18 -13.95
C ASN A 618 47.18 -50.57 -12.59
N LEU A 619 46.60 -51.49 -11.82
CA LEU A 619 47.10 -51.92 -10.48
C LEU A 619 47.82 -53.27 -10.48
N GLY A 620 47.53 -54.15 -11.43
CA GLY A 620 48.09 -55.51 -11.49
C GLY A 620 49.60 -55.54 -11.75
N THR A 621 50.12 -54.50 -12.40
CA THR A 621 51.55 -54.30 -12.69
C THR A 621 52.31 -53.52 -11.62
N ALA A 622 51.62 -52.95 -10.62
CA ALA A 622 52.25 -52.15 -9.58
C ALA A 622 53.08 -53.01 -8.60
N LYS A 623 54.24 -52.48 -8.18
CA LYS A 623 54.95 -53.03 -7.00
C LYS A 623 54.03 -52.90 -5.79
N GLN A 624 54.20 -53.83 -4.83
CA GLN A 624 53.35 -54.00 -3.64
C GLN A 624 52.75 -52.69 -3.11
N LEU A 625 51.42 -52.61 -3.12
CA LEU A 625 50.66 -51.50 -2.54
C LEU A 625 51.03 -51.33 -1.05
N VAL A 626 51.22 -50.08 -0.63
CA VAL A 626 51.57 -49.74 0.76
C VAL A 626 50.29 -49.30 1.50
N ARG A 627 50.16 -49.67 2.78
CA ARG A 627 48.98 -49.33 3.59
C ARG A 627 48.69 -47.83 3.63
N ASP A 628 49.72 -46.99 3.58
CA ASP A 628 49.63 -45.53 3.56
C ASP A 628 49.01 -44.97 2.27
N GLU A 629 48.86 -45.78 1.22
CA GLU A 629 48.22 -45.40 -0.05
C GLU A 629 46.70 -45.66 -0.05
N LEU A 630 46.19 -46.40 0.95
CA LEU A 630 44.77 -46.74 1.14
C LEU A 630 44.07 -45.81 2.13
N ILE A 631 42.75 -45.72 2.03
CA ILE A 631 41.86 -45.13 3.03
C ILE A 631 41.53 -46.21 4.06
N THR A 632 42.26 -46.21 5.17
CA THR A 632 42.08 -47.16 6.28
C THR A 632 41.13 -46.65 7.36
N ASP A 633 40.86 -45.34 7.41
CA ASP A 633 39.96 -44.74 8.38
C ASP A 633 38.50 -44.89 7.91
N ILE A 634 37.70 -45.62 8.68
CA ILE A 634 36.30 -45.86 8.39
C ILE A 634 35.44 -44.60 8.56
N GLU A 635 35.88 -43.64 9.39
CA GLU A 635 35.20 -42.35 9.55
C GLU A 635 35.26 -41.50 8.27
N VAL A 636 36.37 -41.61 7.51
CA VAL A 636 36.52 -40.96 6.20
C VAL A 636 35.50 -41.52 5.21
N ILE A 637 35.32 -42.84 5.19
CA ILE A 637 34.34 -43.51 4.32
C ILE A 637 32.91 -43.13 4.68
N ARG A 638 32.60 -43.08 5.98
CA ARG A 638 31.31 -42.57 6.46
C ARG A 638 31.09 -41.14 5.99
N SER A 639 32.11 -40.28 6.13
CA SER A 639 32.04 -38.88 5.73
C SER A 639 31.81 -38.73 4.22
N LEU A 640 32.52 -39.50 3.38
CA LEU A 640 32.31 -39.52 1.93
C LEU A 640 30.88 -39.95 1.54
N ALA A 641 30.34 -40.98 2.21
CA ALA A 641 28.96 -41.42 1.99
C ALA A 641 27.94 -40.36 2.41
N CYS A 642 28.17 -39.70 3.55
CA CYS A 642 27.32 -38.60 4.02
C CYS A 642 27.40 -37.39 3.08
N ILE A 643 28.58 -37.01 2.59
CA ILE A 643 28.76 -35.92 1.62
C ILE A 643 28.00 -36.24 0.33
N HIS A 644 28.16 -37.47 -0.19
CA HIS A 644 27.46 -37.91 -1.39
C HIS A 644 25.95 -37.74 -1.27
N GLU A 645 25.31 -38.33 -0.24
CA GLU A 645 23.85 -38.25 -0.10
C GLU A 645 23.36 -36.83 0.20
N SER A 646 24.09 -36.07 1.02
CA SER A 646 23.66 -34.73 1.42
C SER A 646 23.71 -33.74 0.26
N LEU A 647 24.77 -33.81 -0.57
CA LEU A 647 24.90 -32.97 -1.77
C LEU A 647 23.87 -33.37 -2.84
N LYS A 648 23.69 -34.68 -3.09
CA LYS A 648 22.64 -35.16 -4.01
C LYS A 648 21.25 -34.67 -3.59
N TRP A 649 20.93 -34.77 -2.30
CA TRP A 649 19.69 -34.27 -1.75
C TRP A 649 19.54 -32.77 -1.95
N PHE A 650 20.57 -31.98 -1.61
CA PHE A 650 20.55 -30.53 -1.74
C PHE A 650 20.32 -30.10 -3.19
N CYS A 651 21.07 -30.66 -4.14
CA CYS A 651 20.95 -30.35 -5.56
C CYS A 651 19.54 -30.66 -6.09
N ARG A 652 18.95 -31.81 -5.75
CA ARG A 652 17.57 -32.15 -6.15
C ARG A 652 16.55 -31.20 -5.54
N ARG A 653 16.70 -30.84 -4.26
CA ARG A 653 15.78 -29.92 -3.58
C ARG A 653 15.87 -28.52 -4.14
N MET A 654 17.07 -28.03 -4.44
CA MET A 654 17.27 -26.72 -5.05
C MET A 654 16.68 -26.66 -6.47
N ARG A 655 16.91 -27.68 -7.30
CA ARG A 655 16.28 -27.76 -8.64
C ARG A 655 14.75 -27.77 -8.54
N SER A 656 14.18 -28.55 -7.61
CA SER A 656 12.73 -28.54 -7.34
C SER A 656 12.21 -27.18 -6.86
N LEU A 657 13.01 -26.42 -6.09
CA LEU A 657 12.65 -25.07 -5.67
C LEU A 657 12.60 -24.10 -6.86
N ILE A 658 13.58 -24.19 -7.78
CA ILE A 658 13.60 -23.39 -9.02
C ILE A 658 12.40 -23.74 -9.90
N GLU A 659 12.05 -25.02 -10.02
CA GLU A 659 10.88 -25.47 -10.81
C GLU A 659 9.53 -24.96 -10.26
N LYS A 660 9.42 -24.77 -8.94
CA LYS A 660 8.21 -24.22 -8.30
C LYS A 660 7.99 -22.72 -8.58
N LEU A 661 9.02 -22.01 -9.07
CA LEU A 661 8.88 -20.59 -9.41
C LEU A 661 7.99 -20.38 -10.64
N GLN A 662 7.30 -19.23 -10.64
CA GLN A 662 6.50 -18.79 -11.79
C GLN A 662 7.35 -18.70 -13.07
N GLU A 663 6.72 -18.91 -14.23
CA GLU A 663 7.41 -18.85 -15.53
C GLU A 663 7.98 -17.45 -15.83
N SER A 664 7.34 -16.38 -15.34
CA SER A 664 7.83 -15.00 -15.40
C SER A 664 9.19 -14.86 -14.71
N SER A 665 9.29 -15.31 -13.45
CA SER A 665 10.51 -15.30 -12.65
C SER A 665 11.61 -16.13 -13.30
N ARG A 666 11.30 -17.36 -13.77
CA ARG A 666 12.27 -18.22 -14.46
C ARG A 666 12.79 -17.58 -15.76
N LYS A 667 11.94 -16.89 -16.51
CA LYS A 667 12.36 -16.12 -17.70
C LYS A 667 13.23 -14.92 -17.33
N ALA A 668 12.93 -14.22 -16.24
CA ALA A 668 13.77 -13.12 -15.75
C ALA A 668 15.17 -13.64 -15.38
N MET A 669 15.27 -14.75 -14.66
CA MET A 669 16.56 -15.39 -14.32
C MET A 669 17.36 -15.84 -15.55
N ARG A 670 16.69 -16.23 -16.64
CA ARG A 670 17.36 -16.60 -17.91
C ARG A 670 17.85 -15.39 -18.71
N LYS A 671 17.34 -14.19 -18.43
CA LYS A 671 17.72 -12.94 -19.11
C LYS A 671 18.73 -12.13 -18.31
N CYS A 672 18.60 -12.13 -16.99
CA CYS A 672 19.49 -11.39 -16.09
C CYS A 672 20.91 -11.96 -16.15
N VAL A 673 21.88 -11.07 -16.35
CA VAL A 673 23.32 -11.39 -16.41
C VAL A 673 23.98 -10.91 -15.14
N VAL A 674 24.83 -11.75 -14.57
CA VAL A 674 25.67 -11.41 -13.41
C VAL A 674 27.12 -11.47 -13.84
N GLN A 675 27.89 -10.50 -13.36
CA GLN A 675 29.34 -10.49 -13.51
C GLN A 675 29.95 -11.33 -12.40
N LEU A 676 30.53 -12.46 -12.78
CA LEU A 676 31.25 -13.34 -11.87
C LEU A 676 32.74 -13.00 -11.93
N GLN A 677 33.33 -12.79 -10.76
CA GLN A 677 34.78 -12.72 -10.60
C GLN A 677 35.24 -14.07 -10.07
N ARG A 678 35.84 -14.89 -10.94
CA ARG A 678 36.53 -16.11 -10.53
C ARG A 678 38.02 -15.82 -10.46
N VAL A 679 38.66 -16.22 -9.37
CA VAL A 679 40.11 -16.12 -9.21
C VAL A 679 40.68 -17.51 -9.53
N ASP A 680 41.49 -17.59 -10.59
CA ASP A 680 42.17 -18.83 -10.95
C ASP A 680 43.22 -19.21 -9.89
N GLU A 681 43.71 -20.46 -9.92
CA GLU A 681 44.78 -20.96 -9.03
C GLU A 681 46.08 -20.11 -9.07
N ASN A 682 46.25 -19.34 -10.15
CA ASN A 682 47.37 -18.41 -10.37
C ASN A 682 47.10 -16.97 -9.89
N GLY A 683 45.95 -16.71 -9.24
CA GLY A 683 45.56 -15.39 -8.74
C GLY A 683 45.03 -14.43 -9.82
N ILE A 684 44.76 -14.90 -11.04
CA ILE A 684 44.21 -14.08 -12.13
C ILE A 684 42.69 -14.01 -12.00
N VAL A 685 42.14 -12.79 -11.96
CA VAL A 685 40.70 -12.56 -11.92
C VAL A 685 40.12 -12.69 -13.33
N HIS A 686 39.39 -13.77 -13.58
CA HIS A 686 38.57 -13.94 -14.77
C HIS A 686 37.18 -13.36 -14.52
N GLN A 687 36.82 -12.34 -15.30
CA GLN A 687 35.48 -11.78 -15.33
C GLN A 687 34.68 -12.51 -16.41
N SER A 688 33.70 -13.33 -15.99
CA SER A 688 32.73 -13.94 -16.90
C SER A 688 31.35 -13.34 -16.71
N GLU A 689 30.66 -13.12 -17.83
CA GLU A 689 29.24 -12.77 -17.84
C GLU A 689 28.44 -14.06 -18.03
N GLU A 690 27.67 -14.43 -17.01
CA GLU A 690 26.80 -15.61 -17.06
C GLU A 690 25.37 -15.20 -16.70
N HIS A 691 24.38 -15.83 -17.34
CA HIS A 691 22.99 -15.68 -16.93
C HIS A 691 22.77 -16.35 -15.57
N ILE A 692 21.95 -15.76 -14.69
CA ILE A 692 21.71 -16.31 -13.33
C ILE A 692 21.26 -17.77 -13.38
N ALA A 693 20.31 -18.09 -14.26
CA ALA A 693 19.82 -19.48 -14.39
C ALA A 693 20.95 -20.45 -14.78
N ALA A 694 21.80 -20.07 -15.74
CA ALA A 694 22.92 -20.90 -16.19
C ALA A 694 24.01 -21.02 -15.11
N ALA A 695 24.30 -19.93 -14.38
CA ALA A 695 25.24 -19.93 -13.27
C ALA A 695 24.76 -20.86 -12.15
N LEU A 696 23.49 -20.79 -11.76
CA LEU A 696 22.90 -21.68 -10.76
C LEU A 696 22.97 -23.15 -11.20
N ASP A 697 22.57 -23.44 -12.45
CA ASP A 697 22.64 -24.80 -12.98
C ASP A 697 24.08 -25.33 -13.01
N SER A 698 25.05 -24.49 -13.37
CA SER A 698 26.48 -24.80 -13.32
C SER A 698 26.95 -25.12 -11.90
N ARG A 699 26.65 -24.28 -10.90
CA ARG A 699 27.07 -24.55 -9.50
C ARG A 699 26.44 -25.81 -8.94
N LEU A 700 25.17 -26.04 -9.24
CA LEU A 700 24.48 -27.26 -8.81
C LEU A 700 25.05 -28.48 -9.52
N ALA A 701 25.40 -28.38 -10.81
CA ALA A 701 26.07 -29.46 -11.53
C ALA A 701 27.47 -29.76 -10.97
N ASP A 702 28.24 -28.74 -10.58
CA ASP A 702 29.55 -28.92 -9.96
C ASP A 702 29.43 -29.66 -8.61
N LEU A 703 28.47 -29.27 -7.76
CA LEU A 703 28.18 -29.97 -6.50
C LEU A 703 27.72 -31.43 -6.72
N ASP A 704 26.88 -31.65 -7.73
CA ASP A 704 26.41 -32.99 -8.14
C ASP A 704 27.58 -33.87 -8.59
N ALA A 705 28.48 -33.31 -9.40
CA ALA A 705 29.69 -33.99 -9.87
C ALA A 705 30.65 -34.33 -8.72
N LYS A 706 30.79 -33.44 -7.72
CA LYS A 706 31.57 -33.73 -6.50
C LYS A 706 30.94 -34.85 -5.67
N ALA A 707 29.61 -34.87 -5.55
CA ALA A 707 28.89 -35.95 -4.91
C ALA A 707 29.15 -37.29 -5.61
N ASP A 708 29.09 -37.32 -6.95
CA ASP A 708 29.41 -38.50 -7.75
C ASP A 708 30.85 -38.97 -7.55
N THR A 709 31.81 -38.04 -7.54
CA THR A 709 33.21 -38.38 -7.26
C THR A 709 33.37 -39.03 -5.89
N CYS A 710 32.64 -38.59 -4.85
CA CYS A 710 32.68 -39.24 -3.53
C CYS A 710 32.24 -40.72 -3.59
N LEU A 711 31.16 -41.02 -4.32
CA LEU A 711 30.70 -42.41 -4.49
C LEU A 711 31.71 -43.25 -5.26
N LEU A 712 32.32 -42.68 -6.31
CA LEU A 712 33.36 -43.35 -7.09
C LEU A 712 34.62 -43.62 -6.26
N ILE A 713 35.01 -42.72 -5.35
CA ILE A 713 36.13 -42.95 -4.42
C ILE A 713 35.84 -44.17 -3.55
N ILE A 714 34.65 -44.28 -2.96
CA ILE A 714 34.27 -45.44 -2.13
C ILE A 714 34.31 -46.72 -2.96
N HIS A 715 33.76 -46.67 -4.17
CA HIS A 715 33.74 -47.80 -5.10
C HIS A 715 35.14 -48.31 -5.42
N LEU A 716 36.04 -47.40 -5.78
CA LEU A 716 37.45 -47.67 -6.07
C LEU A 716 38.20 -48.15 -4.84
N GLU A 717 37.94 -47.58 -3.66
CA GLU A 717 38.58 -47.99 -2.41
C GLU A 717 38.31 -49.46 -2.11
N LEU A 718 37.06 -49.92 -2.20
CA LEU A 718 36.72 -51.35 -2.02
C LEU A 718 37.54 -52.26 -2.94
N ARG A 719 37.79 -51.82 -4.17
CA ARG A 719 38.56 -52.57 -5.18
C ARG A 719 40.06 -52.52 -4.92
N VAL A 720 40.59 -51.38 -4.49
CA VAL A 720 41.99 -51.24 -4.06
C VAL A 720 42.28 -52.13 -2.85
N HIS A 721 41.34 -52.26 -1.91
CA HIS A 721 41.45 -53.21 -0.79
C HIS A 721 41.48 -54.67 -1.25
N CYS A 722 40.75 -55.05 -2.31
CA CYS A 722 40.90 -56.36 -2.94
C CYS A 722 42.33 -56.56 -3.47
N PHE A 723 42.90 -55.60 -4.19
CA PHE A 723 44.28 -55.71 -4.67
C PHE A 723 45.30 -55.78 -3.52
N PHE A 724 45.14 -54.94 -2.48
CA PHE A 724 46.05 -54.87 -1.35
C PHE A 724 46.15 -56.20 -0.59
N HIS A 725 45.03 -56.85 -0.30
CA HIS A 725 45.04 -58.11 0.45
C HIS A 725 45.24 -59.35 -0.42
N LEU A 726 44.73 -59.38 -1.65
CA LEU A 726 44.74 -60.60 -2.48
C LEU A 726 46.02 -60.75 -3.31
N LEU A 727 46.65 -59.65 -3.77
CA LEU A 727 47.88 -59.71 -4.57
C LEU A 727 49.07 -60.35 -3.81
N PRO A 728 49.28 -60.09 -2.50
CA PRO A 728 50.33 -60.76 -1.72
C PRO A 728 50.19 -62.28 -1.61
N LEU A 729 48.98 -62.84 -1.78
CA LEU A 729 48.71 -64.28 -1.66
C LEU A 729 49.40 -65.12 -2.74
N ALA A 730 49.79 -64.49 -3.85
CA ALA A 730 50.56 -65.14 -4.91
C ALA A 730 52.04 -65.35 -4.58
N ARG A 731 52.56 -64.71 -3.51
CA ARG A 731 53.95 -64.88 -3.09
C ARG A 731 54.09 -66.11 -2.19
N VAL A 732 55.12 -66.92 -2.45
CA VAL A 732 55.41 -68.13 -1.66
C VAL A 732 55.99 -67.73 -0.30
N ARG A 733 55.38 -68.23 0.78
CA ARG A 733 55.90 -68.14 2.16
C ARG A 733 56.23 -69.55 2.68
N PRO A 734 57.27 -69.69 3.55
CA PRO A 734 57.50 -70.93 4.29
C PRO A 734 56.24 -71.34 5.05
N SER A 735 55.96 -72.65 5.08
CA SER A 735 54.69 -73.27 5.45
C SER A 735 54.07 -72.76 6.76
N LEU A 736 52.85 -72.21 6.66
CA LEU A 736 51.89 -72.14 7.77
C LEU A 736 51.37 -73.55 8.11
N PRO A 737 50.86 -73.78 9.34
CA PRO A 737 50.19 -75.03 9.73
C PRO A 737 49.05 -75.41 8.75
N HIS A 738 48.75 -76.70 8.65
CA HIS A 738 47.87 -77.27 7.59
C HIS A 738 46.44 -76.69 7.55
N ASP A 739 45.97 -76.01 8.61
CA ASP A 739 44.57 -75.60 8.77
C ASP A 739 44.34 -74.07 8.91
N GLU A 740 45.38 -73.23 9.00
CA GLU A 740 45.21 -71.79 9.28
C GLU A 740 45.15 -70.93 8.01
N LEU A 741 44.15 -70.06 7.90
CA LEU A 741 44.00 -69.10 6.79
C LEU A 741 45.11 -68.05 6.84
N ASP A 742 45.52 -67.55 5.67
CA ASP A 742 46.50 -66.46 5.61
C ASP A 742 45.90 -65.18 6.24
N ASN A 743 46.71 -64.46 7.04
CA ASN A 743 46.27 -63.24 7.73
C ASN A 743 45.64 -62.21 6.77
N GLU A 744 46.16 -62.10 5.55
CA GLU A 744 45.61 -61.19 4.53
C GLU A 744 44.14 -61.49 4.19
N VAL A 745 43.74 -62.76 4.19
CA VAL A 745 42.34 -63.17 3.95
C VAL A 745 41.46 -62.85 5.16
N ILE A 746 42.02 -63.00 6.37
CA ILE A 746 41.34 -62.65 7.62
C ILE A 746 41.11 -61.15 7.68
N ASP A 747 42.15 -60.35 7.42
CA ASP A 747 42.10 -58.89 7.41
C ASP A 747 41.20 -58.37 6.29
N PHE A 748 41.28 -58.93 5.08
CA PHE A 748 40.36 -58.60 3.96
C PHE A 748 38.89 -58.66 4.37
N GLY A 749 38.43 -59.77 4.96
CA GLY A 749 37.02 -59.85 5.33
C GLY A 749 36.66 -59.06 6.58
N ARG A 750 37.63 -58.73 7.45
CA ARG A 750 37.39 -57.77 8.54
C ARG A 750 37.11 -56.40 7.95
N ASP A 751 37.96 -55.94 7.03
CA ASP A 751 37.84 -54.63 6.41
C ASP A 751 36.56 -54.56 5.58
N MET A 752 36.31 -55.53 4.69
CA MET A 752 35.07 -55.58 3.88
C MET A 752 33.79 -55.61 4.73
N ALA A 753 33.79 -56.33 5.87
CA ALA A 753 32.64 -56.34 6.78
C ALA A 753 32.43 -54.97 7.46
N HIS A 754 33.50 -54.29 7.88
CA HIS A 754 33.41 -52.93 8.42
C HIS A 754 32.91 -51.92 7.38
N PHE A 755 33.43 -51.97 6.15
CA PHE A 755 32.93 -51.17 5.03
C PHE A 755 31.44 -51.40 4.82
N HIS A 756 31.01 -52.66 4.72
CA HIS A 756 29.62 -53.01 4.49
C HIS A 756 28.71 -52.50 5.62
N GLN A 757 29.09 -52.68 6.89
CA GLN A 757 28.31 -52.21 8.03
C GLN A 757 28.09 -50.69 8.02
N VAL A 758 29.16 -49.92 7.76
CA VAL A 758 29.08 -48.46 7.74
C VAL A 758 28.32 -47.96 6.53
N LEU A 759 28.60 -48.50 5.33
CA LEU A 759 27.93 -48.06 4.10
C LEU A 759 26.45 -48.42 4.09
N ASN A 760 26.06 -49.60 4.58
CA ASN A 760 24.66 -50.04 4.64
C ASN A 760 23.78 -49.17 5.56
N THR A 761 24.40 -48.47 6.53
CA THR A 761 23.69 -47.55 7.41
C THR A 761 23.48 -46.17 6.77
N ASN A 762 24.32 -45.79 5.80
CA ASN A 762 24.37 -44.43 5.24
C ASN A 762 23.92 -44.34 3.77
N LEU A 763 23.86 -45.46 3.03
CA LEU A 763 23.53 -45.49 1.61
C LEU A 763 22.32 -46.39 1.33
N PRO A 764 21.50 -46.07 0.31
CA PRO A 764 20.38 -46.88 -0.11
C PRO A 764 20.81 -48.20 -0.79
N PRO A 765 19.92 -49.23 -0.84
CA PRO A 765 20.28 -50.57 -1.33
C PRO A 765 20.81 -50.63 -2.78
N HIS A 766 20.33 -49.77 -3.68
CA HIS A 766 20.80 -49.77 -5.07
C HIS A 766 22.25 -49.26 -5.20
N LYS A 767 22.69 -48.35 -4.32
CA LYS A 767 24.09 -47.91 -4.24
C LYS A 767 24.96 -48.96 -3.57
N MET A 768 24.44 -49.62 -2.53
CA MET A 768 25.11 -50.78 -1.92
C MET A 768 25.39 -51.87 -2.95
N LYS A 769 24.40 -52.17 -3.81
CA LYS A 769 24.56 -53.10 -4.93
C LYS A 769 25.68 -52.66 -5.87
N TYR A 770 25.71 -51.39 -6.30
CA TYR A 770 26.78 -50.87 -7.16
C TYR A 770 28.17 -51.02 -6.54
N LEU A 771 28.31 -50.75 -5.24
CA LEU A 771 29.60 -50.79 -4.53
C LEU A 771 30.15 -52.22 -4.37
N PHE A 772 29.29 -53.19 -4.04
CA PHE A 772 29.70 -54.56 -3.71
C PHE A 772 29.56 -55.56 -4.87
N ASP A 773 28.72 -55.28 -5.87
CA ASP A 773 28.66 -56.09 -7.09
C ASP A 773 30.01 -56.03 -7.82
N GLY A 774 30.42 -57.15 -8.39
CA GLY A 774 31.66 -57.25 -9.17
C GLY A 774 32.92 -57.52 -8.34
N LEU A 775 32.88 -57.39 -7.00
CA LEU A 775 34.01 -57.74 -6.13
C LEU A 775 34.38 -59.24 -6.25
N GLY A 776 33.39 -60.11 -6.46
CA GLY A 776 33.63 -61.54 -6.72
C GLY A 776 34.37 -61.79 -8.03
N HIS A 777 33.97 -61.11 -9.11
CA HIS A 777 34.66 -61.15 -10.40
C HIS A 777 36.10 -60.68 -10.26
N LEU A 778 36.27 -59.48 -9.69
CA LEU A 778 37.57 -58.86 -9.51
C LEU A 778 38.51 -59.75 -8.68
N SER A 779 38.00 -60.32 -7.58
CA SER A 779 38.78 -61.25 -6.75
C SER A 779 39.25 -62.47 -7.55
N ALA A 780 38.37 -63.07 -8.36
CA ALA A 780 38.74 -64.19 -9.24
C ALA A 780 39.78 -63.77 -10.28
N SER A 781 39.59 -62.62 -10.94
CA SER A 781 40.54 -62.07 -11.91
C SER A 781 41.91 -61.75 -11.29
N ILE A 782 41.97 -61.25 -10.05
CA ILE A 782 43.22 -61.03 -9.32
C ILE A 782 43.93 -62.36 -9.05
N PHE A 783 43.22 -63.40 -8.61
CA PHE A 783 43.82 -64.72 -8.40
C PHE A 783 44.34 -65.33 -9.71
N ILE A 784 43.59 -65.22 -10.80
CA ILE A 784 44.00 -65.71 -12.13
C ILE A 784 45.22 -64.94 -12.63
N HIS A 785 45.20 -63.61 -12.56
CA HIS A 785 46.32 -62.78 -12.98
C HIS A 785 47.58 -63.06 -12.15
N SER A 786 47.43 -63.11 -10.83
CA SER A 786 48.55 -63.34 -9.90
C SER A 786 49.12 -64.77 -9.97
N SER A 787 48.38 -65.74 -10.52
CA SER A 787 48.87 -67.09 -10.79
C SER A 787 50.10 -67.10 -11.73
N GLN A 788 50.23 -66.11 -12.61
CA GLN A 788 51.37 -65.94 -13.51
C GLN A 788 52.68 -65.66 -12.75
N HIS A 789 52.57 -65.18 -11.51
CA HIS A 789 53.70 -64.86 -10.64
C HIS A 789 53.94 -65.92 -9.55
N MET A 790 53.10 -66.96 -9.47
CA MET A 790 53.27 -68.06 -8.52
C MET A 790 54.36 -69.04 -8.97
N GLN A 791 55.26 -69.42 -8.07
CA GLN A 791 56.21 -70.53 -8.32
C GLN A 791 55.48 -71.88 -8.29
N LYS A 792 56.13 -72.93 -8.80
CA LYS A 792 55.57 -74.30 -8.85
C LYS A 792 55.06 -74.74 -7.47
N LEU A 793 53.74 -74.85 -7.33
CA LEU A 793 53.07 -75.16 -6.07
C LEU A 793 53.22 -76.65 -5.71
N ASN A 794 53.53 -76.93 -4.44
CA ASN A 794 53.39 -78.25 -3.85
C ASN A 794 51.91 -78.54 -3.49
N GLU A 795 51.56 -79.80 -3.18
CA GLU A 795 50.18 -80.17 -2.83
C GLU A 795 49.62 -79.39 -1.64
N ASN A 796 50.48 -79.04 -0.67
CA ASN A 796 50.10 -78.21 0.47
C ASN A 796 49.80 -76.75 0.05
N GLY A 797 50.56 -76.20 -0.89
CA GLY A 797 50.35 -74.88 -1.47
C GLY A 797 49.06 -74.81 -2.27
N LYS A 798 48.72 -75.86 -3.03
CA LYS A 798 47.42 -75.99 -3.72
C LYS A 798 46.26 -75.95 -2.71
N LYS A 799 46.33 -76.77 -1.66
CA LYS A 799 45.31 -76.78 -0.58
C LYS A 799 45.17 -75.42 0.11
N ARG A 800 46.28 -74.73 0.39
CA ARG A 800 46.28 -73.37 0.96
C ARG A 800 45.56 -72.38 0.06
N VAL A 801 45.92 -72.32 -1.23
CA VAL A 801 45.30 -71.40 -2.20
C VAL A 801 43.81 -71.68 -2.34
N CYS A 802 43.40 -72.94 -2.48
CA CYS A 802 41.98 -73.30 -2.53
C CYS A 802 41.22 -72.91 -1.26
N ARG A 803 41.82 -73.09 -0.08
CA ARG A 803 41.22 -72.66 1.20
C ARG A 803 41.05 -71.14 1.27
N ASN A 804 42.05 -70.38 0.83
CA ASN A 804 41.98 -68.92 0.79
C ASN A 804 40.91 -68.43 -0.20
N ILE A 805 40.86 -68.99 -1.41
CA ILE A 805 39.83 -68.66 -2.41
C ILE A 805 38.44 -68.98 -1.88
N PHE A 806 38.25 -70.15 -1.25
CA PHE A 806 36.98 -70.54 -0.65
C PHE A 806 36.56 -69.59 0.49
N ALA A 807 37.52 -69.18 1.34
CA ALA A 807 37.25 -68.23 2.42
C ALA A 807 36.86 -66.84 1.88
N VAL A 808 37.53 -66.34 0.83
CA VAL A 808 37.14 -65.09 0.14
C VAL A 808 35.75 -65.22 -0.47
N GLN A 809 35.45 -66.33 -1.14
CA GLN A 809 34.13 -66.60 -1.72
C GLN A 809 33.04 -66.60 -0.66
N GLN A 810 33.26 -67.28 0.47
CA GLN A 810 32.29 -67.34 1.57
C GLN A 810 32.02 -65.95 2.15
N ARG A 811 33.06 -65.15 2.37
CA ARG A 811 32.96 -63.77 2.91
C ARG A 811 32.21 -62.86 1.96
N LEU A 812 32.56 -62.84 0.67
CA LEU A 812 31.86 -62.02 -0.32
C LEU A 812 30.40 -62.45 -0.49
N SER A 813 30.12 -63.76 -0.55
CA SER A 813 28.74 -64.27 -0.67
C SER A 813 27.87 -63.91 0.55
N GLN A 814 28.47 -63.76 1.74
CA GLN A 814 27.77 -63.27 2.93
C GLN A 814 27.44 -61.78 2.84
N LEU A 815 28.30 -60.97 2.22
CA LEU A 815 28.09 -59.53 2.06
C LEU A 815 27.11 -59.20 0.93
N THR A 816 27.21 -59.88 -0.22
CA THR A 816 26.36 -59.64 -1.39
C THR A 816 25.01 -60.36 -1.30
N GLY A 817 24.87 -61.35 -0.41
CA GLY A 817 23.65 -62.14 -0.25
C GLY A 817 23.38 -63.14 -1.38
N HIS A 818 24.29 -63.27 -2.35
CA HIS A 818 24.22 -64.24 -3.43
C HIS A 818 25.55 -64.99 -3.61
N ARG A 819 25.49 -66.18 -4.18
CA ARG A 819 26.69 -67.02 -4.33
C ARG A 819 27.59 -66.47 -5.43
N GLU A 820 28.84 -66.14 -5.08
CA GLU A 820 29.86 -65.71 -6.04
C GLU A 820 30.33 -66.89 -6.91
N THR A 821 29.63 -67.16 -8.02
CA THR A 821 29.87 -68.31 -8.90
C THR A 821 31.19 -68.21 -9.68
N GLN A 822 31.70 -66.99 -9.88
CA GLN A 822 32.93 -66.72 -10.63
C GLN A 822 34.18 -67.20 -9.90
N LEU A 823 34.22 -67.16 -8.57
CA LEU A 823 35.32 -67.72 -7.76
C LEU A 823 35.37 -69.26 -7.77
N LYS A 824 34.36 -69.93 -8.34
CA LYS A 824 34.42 -71.38 -8.57
C LYS A 824 35.06 -71.74 -9.91
N LYS A 825 34.97 -70.84 -10.89
CA LYS A 825 35.60 -71.01 -12.20
C LYS A 825 37.09 -70.76 -12.05
#